data_AF-A0A6S8BXY1-F1
#
_entry.id   AF-A0A6S8BXY1-F1
#
_cell.length_a   1.000
_cell.length_b   1.000
_cell.length_c   1.000
_cell.angle_alpha   90.00
_cell.angle_beta   90.00
_cell.angle_gamma   90.00
#
_symmetry.space_group_name_H-M   'P 1'
#
loop_
_entity.id
_entity.type
_entity.pdbx_description
1 polymer ?
#
loop_
_entity_poly.entity_id
_entity_poly.type
_entity_poly.pdbx_seq_one_letter_code
_entity_poly.pdbx_strand_id
1 'polypeptide(L)'
;IRTQDWRYTVWIRFDGIQGIWTDCDIKDESTFCSKELYDYRGVDLDDFDALDSVNVVNQYPARVKKLHTRLRIHFENDSSTTLHEKATFNKNSKYSFLWFIVDDLRPQLESYQQTFMSTPNIDKIASRGAVFQSAYSQFAVCAPSRNSFMTGRRPQKTQVYNFINDFRQVGPDWITLPQYFKLHNFLTLGGGKTFHPGLPKDYDEPYSWSPDFPYFPLNDDSCNSTVSPVPPYDFGTNDEICTVANESVLFEYRLADTAIEWLDYFFQNNQKYTNFFFAIGFYRPHLKWIVPLWAYEHYQNLTWTPLDQPSLPRDIHNIAWSDEAAGSITLAGETYENRGPWNQAFPDEVSNELRKGYFAAVTWTDSQIGRVLNHLTSIEDSTVVVLSSDHGYQLGEKSCWTKHTNFELAVRVPLIISAPFLHHKNILAPVELVDLYRTFADLAQLPEPDDDVDGNSLLPFLLDDDDTSAEDTFAAFSQYDRCPDLDAHGNVTRWHGTCKYVNRQNITFMGFAIRTLYWRYVVWMRFDSTNNRGHWEDCDVAEIENTTALCARELYIHSSSTNNDFGSLESQNLVFSKPKVAAFLHLKLRRQFDANFIRVTVNNIALGTKTAVRYVGFTLDWWECGDTGSGGDWCQSSVLDVNLEHPRLQSALHLLSDRTLLRVGGSMDVEARYLLNPSDEEWCHSPRPFRSENITICMNQSRLDEILNLTQSFNISLIWGLPYPGAYATNNLGDSVDVPVWNATNAFDLLAYAGDAFEAVELAEELTPLPESQSFQNLIEAYLKLRAFSQKIRIHGPCVGMVAETNDNVECLHEDCGPSPFMQAFIDANLIDTLCVHSYDNDAGANWTQLPCSTSQLIRQLKMLQQCTTSIPIVCGECGPHNNGGLNVTDTASSAYWFVSALGDAARLGVSHFARQTLIGSHYGLVDNSDTDYGAPNPDFWVAVLFARLMGPQVLDIFTSGDNEKMSLYAHCSALNSSSIGLAFVNYDENLAVDLDLSNLIEGHNKEEWIFTTRALTSKDIFVNGKPIHRQAPEITLPVPRLSSGVSLHIPALSFGFVHFPTTVNALCSA
;
A
#
# COMPACT_ATOMS: atom_id res chain seq x y z
N ILE A 1 -2.20 30.11 15.06
CA ILE A 1 -2.08 30.99 16.25
C ILE A 1 -2.95 30.42 17.37
N ARG A 2 -2.48 30.40 18.62
CA ARG A 2 -3.20 29.78 19.75
C ARG A 2 -3.35 30.77 20.90
N THR A 3 -4.53 30.80 21.51
CA THR A 3 -4.79 31.50 22.77
C THR A 3 -5.55 30.56 23.73
N GLN A 4 -5.68 30.95 25.00
CA GLN A 4 -6.19 30.08 26.07
C GLN A 4 -7.57 29.44 25.79
N ASP A 5 -8.44 30.09 25.02
CA ASP A 5 -9.81 29.58 24.83
C ASP A 5 -10.14 29.18 23.38
N TRP A 6 -9.23 29.38 22.40
CA TRP A 6 -9.46 29.01 20.99
C TRP A 6 -8.16 28.71 20.22
N ARG A 7 -8.24 27.74 19.30
CA ARG A 7 -7.19 27.41 18.31
C ARG A 7 -7.61 27.93 16.94
N TYR A 8 -6.79 28.80 16.34
CA TYR A 8 -6.92 29.19 14.93
C TYR A 8 -5.76 28.60 14.14
N THR A 9 -6.06 27.72 13.19
CA THR A 9 -5.10 27.22 12.21
C THR A 9 -5.33 27.96 10.90
N VAL A 10 -4.35 28.75 10.48
CA VAL A 10 -4.32 29.38 9.15
C VAL A 10 -3.35 28.56 8.33
N TRP A 11 -3.85 27.93 7.28
CA TRP A 11 -3.01 27.31 6.25
C TRP A 11 -2.57 28.41 5.29
N ILE A 12 -1.27 28.67 5.24
CA ILE A 12 -0.67 29.59 4.28
C ILE A 12 0.00 28.73 3.22
N ARG A 13 -0.39 28.93 1.97
CA ARG A 13 0.33 28.38 0.82
C ARG A 13 1.61 29.19 0.61
N PHE A 14 2.76 28.53 0.70
CA PHE A 14 4.01 29.07 0.18
C PHE A 14 4.18 28.53 -1.24
N ASP A 15 4.01 29.39 -2.25
CA ASP A 15 4.52 29.13 -3.59
C ASP A 15 5.93 29.75 -3.68
N GLY A 16 6.91 28.96 -4.10
CA GLY A 16 8.32 29.26 -3.92
C GLY A 16 8.85 30.50 -4.66
N ILE A 17 9.61 31.30 -3.88
CA ILE A 17 10.65 32.28 -4.24
C ILE A 17 10.17 33.68 -4.74
N GLN A 18 10.28 34.63 -3.81
CA GLN A 18 9.98 36.09 -3.84
C GLN A 18 8.51 36.50 -3.67
N GLY A 19 8.22 37.06 -2.49
CA GLY A 19 6.87 37.37 -2.04
C GLY A 19 6.25 38.64 -2.63
N ILE A 20 4.92 38.57 -2.85
CA ILE A 20 4.01 39.72 -2.93
C ILE A 20 2.67 39.30 -2.30
N TRP A 21 2.17 40.13 -1.38
CA TRP A 21 0.87 40.01 -0.71
C TRP A 21 -0.28 40.48 -1.62
N THR A 22 -1.40 39.77 -1.64
CA THR A 22 -2.68 40.34 -2.10
C THR A 22 -3.77 40.11 -1.05
N ASP A 23 -4.30 41.23 -0.56
CA ASP A 23 -5.32 41.34 0.50
C ASP A 23 -6.65 40.67 0.08
N CYS A 24 -7.12 39.72 0.88
CA CYS A 24 -8.56 39.47 0.99
C CYS A 24 -9.12 40.54 1.95
N ASP A 25 -9.63 41.63 1.38
CA ASP A 25 -10.23 42.75 2.11
C ASP A 25 -11.61 42.33 2.64
N ILE A 26 -11.67 41.94 3.92
CA ILE A 26 -12.92 41.64 4.64
C ILE A 26 -13.55 42.99 5.01
N LYS A 27 -14.22 43.63 4.06
CA LYS A 27 -14.99 44.86 4.32
C LYS A 27 -16.42 44.88 3.79
N ASP A 28 -16.85 43.85 3.06
CA ASP A 28 -18.25 43.76 2.62
C ASP A 28 -18.85 42.42 3.03
N GLU A 29 -19.99 42.48 3.75
CA GLU A 29 -20.81 41.31 4.15
C GLU A 29 -21.53 40.66 2.94
N SER A 30 -21.16 40.99 1.69
CA SER A 30 -21.85 40.53 0.49
C SER A 30 -21.03 39.68 -0.48
N THR A 31 -19.78 39.34 -0.17
CA THR A 31 -18.97 38.45 -1.04
C THR A 31 -18.97 37.03 -0.49
N PHE A 32 -19.89 36.22 -0.99
CA PHE A 32 -19.97 34.77 -0.74
C PHE A 32 -18.71 34.07 -1.27
N CYS A 33 -17.77 33.74 -0.39
CA CYS A 33 -16.89 32.58 -0.58
C CYS A 33 -17.64 31.38 -0.01
N SER A 34 -18.29 30.58 -0.87
CA SER A 34 -18.83 29.28 -0.47
C SER A 34 -17.67 28.39 -0.04
N LYS A 35 -17.56 28.16 1.26
CA LYS A 35 -16.71 27.13 1.84
C LYS A 35 -17.64 26.07 2.42
N GLU A 36 -17.70 24.92 1.76
CA GLU A 36 -18.22 23.70 2.37
C GLU A 36 -17.29 23.34 3.55
N LEU A 37 -17.86 23.36 4.75
CA LEU A 37 -17.26 22.85 5.97
C LEU A 37 -17.65 21.37 6.08
N TYR A 38 -16.69 20.46 5.96
CA TYR A 38 -16.88 19.09 6.44
C TYR A 38 -16.77 19.09 7.97
N ASP A 39 -17.90 18.88 8.65
CA ASP A 39 -17.96 18.71 10.11
C ASP A 39 -17.64 17.25 10.48
N TYR A 40 -16.39 16.98 10.86
CA TYR A 40 -15.93 15.67 11.35
C TYR A 40 -16.23 15.48 12.85
N ARG A 41 -17.47 15.71 13.25
CA ARG A 41 -17.93 15.44 14.63
C ARG A 41 -19.13 14.53 14.62
N GLY A 42 -18.90 13.23 14.41
CA GLY A 42 -19.83 12.16 14.84
C GLY A 42 -21.32 12.37 14.53
N VAL A 43 -21.66 13.02 13.40
CA VAL A 43 -23.04 13.09 12.92
C VAL A 43 -23.25 11.98 11.89
N ASP A 44 -24.40 11.35 12.00
CA ASP A 44 -24.91 10.30 11.15
C ASP A 44 -24.79 10.69 9.66
N LEU A 45 -23.99 9.96 8.89
CA LEU A 45 -23.81 10.21 7.45
C LEU A 45 -25.01 9.76 6.59
N ASP A 46 -26.05 9.21 7.22
CA ASP A 46 -27.25 8.68 6.54
C ASP A 46 -28.41 9.70 6.48
N ASP A 47 -28.26 10.89 7.08
CA ASP A 47 -29.34 11.88 7.21
C ASP A 47 -29.16 13.13 6.32
N PHE A 48 -28.54 12.96 5.15
CA PHE A 48 -28.35 14.06 4.18
C PHE A 48 -29.59 14.41 3.34
N ASP A 49 -30.72 13.70 3.51
CA ASP A 49 -31.98 13.99 2.81
C ASP A 49 -33.02 14.73 3.67
N ALA A 50 -32.74 15.08 4.93
CA ALA A 50 -33.74 15.64 5.86
C ALA A 50 -33.47 17.06 6.40
N LEU A 51 -32.46 17.79 5.90
CA LEU A 51 -32.12 19.14 6.38
C LEU A 51 -32.22 20.24 5.32
N ASP A 52 -33.20 20.14 4.42
CA ASP A 52 -33.78 21.35 3.83
C ASP A 52 -34.75 21.98 4.85
N SER A 53 -34.35 23.11 5.43
CA SER A 53 -35.11 24.01 6.31
C SER A 53 -35.06 23.79 7.84
N VAL A 54 -33.94 24.16 8.46
CA VAL A 54 -33.98 24.69 9.85
C VAL A 54 -33.18 26.00 9.95
N ASN A 55 -33.92 27.11 10.02
CA ASN A 55 -33.41 28.43 10.39
C ASN A 55 -32.93 28.42 11.85
N VAL A 56 -31.62 28.53 12.09
CA VAL A 56 -31.07 28.95 13.40
C VAL A 56 -30.16 30.16 13.22
N VAL A 57 -30.80 31.30 12.96
CA VAL A 57 -30.25 32.63 13.27
C VAL A 57 -31.02 33.14 14.49
N ASN A 58 -30.29 33.65 15.48
CA ASN A 58 -30.74 34.34 16.71
C ASN A 58 -30.64 33.56 18.03
N GLN A 59 -29.43 33.48 18.57
CA GLN A 59 -29.06 33.55 20.00
C GLN A 59 -27.52 33.52 19.99
N TYR A 60 -26.76 34.62 20.07
CA TYR A 60 -26.32 35.31 21.30
C TYR A 60 -25.60 36.63 20.93
N PRO A 61 -26.23 37.82 21.02
CA PRO A 61 -25.63 39.08 20.50
C PRO A 61 -24.68 39.85 21.45
N ALA A 62 -24.37 39.36 22.65
CA ALA A 62 -23.70 40.18 23.67
C ALA A 62 -22.17 39.96 23.80
N ARG A 63 -21.60 38.88 23.23
CA ARG A 63 -20.16 38.57 23.35
C ARG A 63 -19.30 39.04 22.17
N VAL A 64 -19.90 39.30 21.00
CA VAL A 64 -19.17 39.72 19.79
C VAL A 64 -18.72 41.19 19.85
N LYS A 65 -19.37 42.02 20.68
CA LYS A 65 -19.05 43.46 20.77
C LYS A 65 -17.79 43.80 21.58
N LYS A 66 -17.21 42.84 22.33
CA LYS A 66 -16.00 43.05 23.14
C LYS A 66 -14.69 42.66 22.41
N LEU A 67 -14.79 42.06 21.22
CA LEU A 67 -13.64 41.60 20.44
C LEU A 67 -12.95 42.73 19.63
N HIS A 68 -13.60 43.89 19.46
CA HIS A 68 -13.17 44.90 18.49
C HIS A 68 -12.20 45.98 19.03
N THR A 69 -11.73 45.91 20.29
CA THR A 69 -10.98 47.03 20.89
C THR A 69 -9.59 46.68 21.45
N ARG A 70 -9.05 45.48 21.19
CA ARG A 70 -7.71 45.09 21.70
C ARG A 70 -6.63 44.79 20.66
N LEU A 71 -6.88 45.04 19.38
CA LEU A 71 -5.83 45.06 18.35
C LEU A 71 -5.27 46.49 18.19
N ARG A 72 -4.53 46.95 19.20
CA ARG A 72 -3.54 48.04 19.08
C ARG A 72 -2.40 47.83 20.08
N ILE A 73 -1.23 47.46 19.53
CA ILE A 73 0.14 47.86 19.89
C ILE A 73 0.66 47.45 21.28
N HIS A 74 1.87 46.84 21.27
CA HIS A 74 2.80 46.59 22.38
C HIS A 74 2.75 47.61 23.52
N PHE A 75 2.84 47.16 24.78
CA PHE A 75 3.89 47.49 25.75
C PHE A 75 3.78 46.59 27.01
N GLU A 76 4.90 46.52 27.72
CA GLU A 76 5.27 45.70 28.88
C GLU A 76 4.31 45.67 30.08
N ASN A 77 4.58 44.68 30.93
CA ASN A 77 4.22 44.54 32.35
C ASN A 77 2.75 44.30 32.68
N ASP A 78 2.42 43.03 32.97
CA ASP A 78 1.65 42.77 34.17
C ASP A 78 2.01 41.41 34.80
N SER A 79 2.46 41.50 36.05
CA SER A 79 2.93 40.44 36.91
C SER A 79 1.77 39.90 37.74
N SER A 80 1.10 38.83 37.29
CA SER A 80 0.39 37.86 38.14
C SER A 80 -0.30 36.78 37.31
N THR A 81 0.45 35.80 36.83
CA THR A 81 -0.09 34.48 36.48
C THR A 81 0.87 33.45 37.03
N THR A 82 0.37 32.56 37.88
CA THR A 82 1.08 31.35 38.31
C THR A 82 1.50 30.60 37.06
N LEU A 83 2.78 30.69 36.72
CA LEU A 83 3.43 29.84 35.73
C LEU A 83 3.32 28.41 36.25
N HIS A 84 2.52 27.57 35.60
CA HIS A 84 2.80 26.14 35.64
C HIS A 84 4.17 25.98 34.99
N GLU A 85 5.19 25.65 35.79
CA GLU A 85 6.50 25.29 35.27
C GLU A 85 6.30 24.10 34.33
N LYS A 86 6.65 24.27 33.04
CA LYS A 86 6.66 23.18 32.07
C LYS A 86 7.46 22.01 32.64
N ALA A 87 7.03 20.77 32.41
CA ALA A 87 7.81 19.59 32.76
C ALA A 87 9.21 19.66 32.11
N THR A 88 10.23 20.05 32.87
CA THR A 88 11.61 20.14 32.35
C THR A 88 12.28 18.77 32.44
N PHE A 89 12.27 18.02 31.34
CA PHE A 89 13.08 16.82 31.19
C PHE A 89 14.57 17.18 31.17
N ASN A 90 15.26 16.92 32.28
CA ASN A 90 16.68 17.22 32.41
C ASN A 90 17.53 16.19 31.65
N LYS A 91 18.18 16.64 30.58
CA LYS A 91 19.06 15.81 29.74
C LYS A 91 20.32 15.25 30.45
N ASN A 92 20.57 15.62 31.70
CA ASN A 92 21.69 15.11 32.49
C ASN A 92 21.26 14.18 33.63
N SER A 93 19.96 14.01 33.86
CA SER A 93 19.45 13.10 34.89
C SER A 93 19.47 11.66 34.39
N LYS A 94 20.18 10.78 35.10
CA LYS A 94 20.10 9.34 34.88
C LYS A 94 19.09 8.75 35.85
N TYR A 95 17.97 8.26 35.35
CA TYR A 95 16.93 7.63 36.17
C TYR A 95 17.18 6.13 36.34
N SER A 96 16.70 5.57 37.45
CA SER A 96 16.44 4.14 37.59
C SER A 96 15.02 3.82 37.14
N PHE A 97 14.75 2.58 36.77
CA PHE A 97 13.46 2.15 36.22
C PHE A 97 12.91 0.98 37.02
N LEU A 98 11.73 1.16 37.61
CA LEU A 98 10.95 0.09 38.24
C LEU A 98 9.69 -0.14 37.42
N TRP A 99 9.53 -1.36 36.91
CA TRP A 99 8.40 -1.73 36.08
C TRP A 99 7.60 -2.85 36.72
N PHE A 100 6.38 -2.55 37.13
CA PHE A 100 5.39 -3.53 37.57
C PHE A 100 4.59 -4.03 36.36
N ILE A 101 4.66 -5.33 36.11
CA ILE A 101 3.86 -6.03 35.11
C ILE A 101 2.87 -6.91 35.86
N VAL A 102 1.58 -6.66 35.72
CA VAL A 102 0.54 -7.41 36.41
C VAL A 102 -0.20 -8.29 35.42
N ASP A 103 -0.11 -9.61 35.60
CA ASP A 103 -0.70 -10.62 34.70
C ASP A 103 -2.24 -10.57 34.75
N ASP A 104 -2.89 -10.49 33.58
CA ASP A 104 -4.36 -10.46 33.43
C ASP A 104 -5.07 -9.23 34.06
N LEU A 105 -4.37 -8.12 34.23
CA LEU A 105 -4.94 -6.90 34.81
C LEU A 105 -5.62 -6.02 33.76
N ARG A 106 -6.95 -5.91 33.84
CA ARG A 106 -7.73 -4.94 33.05
C ARG A 106 -7.72 -3.54 33.70
N PRO A 107 -8.01 -2.45 32.98
CA PRO A 107 -8.01 -1.09 33.53
C PRO A 107 -9.20 -0.78 34.45
N GLN A 108 -9.64 -1.74 35.26
CA GLN A 108 -10.72 -1.56 36.23
C GLN A 108 -10.12 -1.18 37.59
N LEU A 109 -9.72 0.09 37.71
CA LEU A 109 -8.98 0.68 38.83
C LEU A 109 -9.60 2.04 39.20
N GLU A 110 -9.38 2.55 40.42
CA GLU A 110 -9.90 3.87 40.82
C GLU A 110 -9.28 5.00 39.97
N SER A 111 -7.99 4.92 39.63
CA SER A 111 -7.31 5.79 38.65
C SER A 111 -7.88 5.73 37.22
N TYR A 112 -8.70 4.73 36.92
CA TYR A 112 -9.51 4.61 35.71
C TYR A 112 -11.00 4.83 36.00
N GLN A 113 -11.28 5.64 37.03
CA GLN A 113 -12.59 6.12 37.46
C GLN A 113 -13.53 5.04 38.05
N GLN A 114 -13.02 3.85 38.35
CA GLN A 114 -13.78 2.77 39.00
C GLN A 114 -13.71 2.89 40.53
N THR A 115 -14.43 3.86 41.10
CA THR A 115 -14.32 4.27 42.52
C THR A 115 -14.71 3.21 43.55
N PHE A 116 -15.22 2.05 43.12
CA PHE A 116 -15.49 0.93 44.01
C PHE A 116 -14.27 0.01 44.18
N MET A 117 -13.25 0.14 43.33
CA MET A 117 -12.01 -0.63 43.43
C MET A 117 -11.09 0.00 44.47
N SER A 118 -10.46 -0.83 45.31
CA SER A 118 -9.51 -0.38 46.33
C SER A 118 -8.08 -0.59 45.84
N THR A 119 -7.50 0.42 45.20
CA THR A 119 -6.15 0.35 44.60
C THR A 119 -5.22 1.49 45.02
N PRO A 120 -5.19 1.88 46.31
CA PRO A 120 -4.58 3.13 46.76
C PRO A 120 -3.09 3.28 46.38
N ASN A 121 -2.35 2.19 46.20
CA ASN A 121 -0.92 2.26 45.86
C ASN A 121 -0.71 2.48 44.35
N ILE A 122 -1.50 1.83 43.50
CA ILE A 122 -1.55 2.10 42.06
C ILE A 122 -2.04 3.53 41.81
N ASP A 123 -3.05 3.97 42.56
CA ASP A 123 -3.59 5.33 42.44
C ASP A 123 -2.57 6.38 42.91
N LYS A 124 -1.70 6.03 43.87
CA LYS A 124 -0.54 6.85 44.25
C LYS A 124 0.47 6.99 43.10
N ILE A 125 0.71 5.95 42.29
CA ILE A 125 1.52 6.04 41.06
C ILE A 125 0.82 6.99 40.07
N ALA A 126 -0.48 6.79 39.82
CA ALA A 126 -1.29 7.60 38.90
C ALA A 126 -1.31 9.09 39.28
N SER A 127 -1.42 9.40 40.58
CA SER A 127 -1.51 10.78 41.10
C SER A 127 -0.24 11.63 40.87
N ARG A 128 0.86 10.99 40.44
CA ARG A 128 2.16 11.64 40.17
C ARG A 128 2.70 11.33 38.78
N GLY A 129 1.86 10.79 37.90
CA GLY A 129 2.26 10.32 36.59
C GLY A 129 1.22 10.55 35.52
N ALA A 130 1.55 10.06 34.33
CA ALA A 130 0.66 10.04 33.19
C ALA A 130 -0.12 8.71 33.17
N VAL A 131 -1.45 8.81 33.09
CA VAL A 131 -2.36 7.66 32.95
C VAL A 131 -2.84 7.60 31.50
N PHE A 132 -2.45 6.55 30.79
CA PHE A 132 -2.90 6.32 29.42
C PHE A 132 -4.25 5.60 29.46
N GLN A 133 -5.32 6.33 29.15
CA GLN A 133 -6.68 5.80 29.18
C GLN A 133 -6.90 4.73 28.10
N SER A 134 -6.14 4.77 27.00
CA SER A 134 -6.32 3.91 25.84
C SER A 134 -5.01 3.19 25.46
N ALA A 135 -4.52 2.30 26.33
CA ALA A 135 -3.36 1.45 26.04
C ALA A 135 -3.79 0.01 25.70
N TYR A 136 -3.14 -0.60 24.69
CA TYR A 136 -3.56 -1.89 24.14
C TYR A 136 -2.40 -2.88 23.96
N SER A 137 -2.67 -4.14 24.29
CA SER A 137 -1.82 -5.30 23.98
C SER A 137 -1.97 -5.69 22.51
N GLN A 138 -0.87 -6.14 21.90
CA GLN A 138 -0.87 -6.61 20.51
C GLN A 138 -1.58 -7.97 20.37
N PHE A 139 -1.69 -8.72 21.47
CA PHE A 139 -2.26 -10.06 21.48
C PHE A 139 -2.80 -10.38 22.88
N ALA A 140 -4.08 -10.74 23.03
CA ALA A 140 -4.70 -11.00 24.34
C ALA A 140 -4.34 -12.38 24.92
N VAL A 141 -3.04 -12.68 25.06
CA VAL A 141 -2.51 -13.85 25.77
C VAL A 141 -1.04 -13.66 26.19
N CYS A 142 -0.65 -14.23 27.33
CA CYS A 142 0.60 -13.91 28.02
C CYS A 142 1.87 -13.96 27.15
N ALA A 143 2.24 -15.13 26.59
CA ALA A 143 3.54 -15.29 25.92
C ALA A 143 3.68 -14.43 24.65
N PRO A 144 2.70 -14.40 23.74
CA PRO A 144 2.70 -13.49 22.60
C PRO A 144 2.84 -12.01 22.99
N SER A 145 2.06 -11.54 23.96
CA SER A 145 2.11 -10.14 24.39
C SER A 145 3.45 -9.79 25.05
N ARG A 146 3.89 -10.60 26.03
CA ARG A 146 5.14 -10.39 26.77
C ARG A 146 6.35 -10.40 25.86
N ASN A 147 6.42 -11.36 24.94
CA ASN A 147 7.50 -11.39 23.97
C ASN A 147 7.43 -10.19 23.00
N SER A 148 6.23 -9.72 22.67
CA SER A 148 6.07 -8.54 21.83
C SER A 148 6.65 -7.28 22.48
N PHE A 149 6.18 -6.90 23.66
CA PHE A 149 6.65 -5.66 24.30
C PHE A 149 8.07 -5.77 24.87
N MET A 150 8.53 -6.97 25.26
CA MET A 150 9.91 -7.16 25.74
C MET A 150 10.93 -7.07 24.61
N THR A 151 10.54 -7.37 23.36
CA THR A 151 11.41 -7.24 22.19
C THR A 151 11.13 -5.95 21.39
N GLY A 152 10.04 -5.24 21.70
CA GLY A 152 9.59 -4.09 20.91
C GLY A 152 9.13 -4.46 19.51
N ARG A 153 8.77 -5.72 19.26
CA ARG A 153 8.37 -6.23 17.94
C ARG A 153 6.96 -6.81 18.00
N ARG A 154 6.16 -6.63 16.96
CA ARG A 154 4.78 -7.14 16.88
C ARG A 154 4.75 -8.67 16.76
N PRO A 155 3.63 -9.33 17.12
CA PRO A 155 3.47 -10.78 16.98
C PRO A 155 3.75 -11.32 15.57
N GLN A 156 3.48 -10.55 14.52
CA GLN A 156 3.88 -10.90 13.15
C GLN A 156 5.38 -11.07 12.99
N LYS A 157 6.19 -10.17 13.56
CA LYS A 157 7.64 -10.26 13.47
C LYS A 157 8.15 -11.35 14.41
N THR A 158 7.68 -11.40 15.66
CA THR A 158 8.14 -12.42 16.62
C THR A 158 7.71 -13.84 16.27
N GLN A 159 6.61 -13.98 15.52
CA GLN A 159 5.91 -15.24 15.21
C GLN A 159 5.61 -16.09 16.45
N VAL A 160 5.42 -15.44 17.59
CA VAL A 160 4.95 -16.07 18.83
C VAL A 160 3.46 -15.79 18.94
N TYR A 161 2.65 -16.80 18.63
CA TYR A 161 1.19 -16.73 18.70
C TYR A 161 0.60 -17.59 19.84
N ASN A 162 1.42 -18.43 20.48
CA ASN A 162 0.97 -19.46 21.40
C ASN A 162 2.06 -19.84 22.42
N PHE A 163 1.90 -20.99 23.10
CA PHE A 163 2.81 -21.46 24.16
C PHE A 163 3.82 -22.53 23.70
N ILE A 164 4.17 -22.58 22.42
CA ILE A 164 5.21 -23.49 21.92
C ILE A 164 6.28 -22.79 21.07
N ASN A 165 6.06 -21.53 20.70
CA ASN A 165 7.00 -20.74 19.90
C ASN A 165 7.83 -19.82 20.79
N ASP A 166 9.14 -19.81 20.54
CA ASP A 166 10.10 -18.92 21.21
C ASP A 166 10.62 -17.90 20.20
N PHE A 167 10.58 -16.61 20.53
CA PHE A 167 11.03 -15.56 19.62
C PHE A 167 12.51 -15.70 19.24
N ARG A 168 13.34 -16.30 20.10
CA ARG A 168 14.76 -16.57 19.83
C ARG A 168 14.99 -17.58 18.71
N GLN A 169 13.97 -18.36 18.34
CA GLN A 169 14.05 -19.26 17.17
C GLN A 169 13.89 -18.50 15.85
N VAL A 170 13.27 -17.32 15.89
CA VAL A 170 13.02 -16.48 14.71
C VAL A 170 14.09 -15.39 14.62
N GLY A 171 14.32 -14.68 15.72
CA GLY A 171 15.35 -13.67 15.87
C GLY A 171 16.32 -14.04 16.99
N PRO A 172 17.36 -14.86 16.72
CA PRO A 172 18.30 -15.29 17.76
C PRO A 172 19.05 -14.11 18.40
N ASP A 173 19.37 -13.09 17.60
CA ASP A 173 20.21 -11.95 18.00
C ASP A 173 19.39 -10.72 18.45
N TRP A 174 18.06 -10.81 18.47
CA TRP A 174 17.23 -9.67 18.87
C TRP A 174 17.50 -9.24 20.31
N ILE A 175 17.66 -7.94 20.50
CA ILE A 175 17.97 -7.37 21.80
C ILE A 175 16.64 -7.08 22.52
N THR A 176 16.41 -7.76 23.65
CA THR A 176 15.26 -7.47 24.51
C THR A 176 15.47 -6.17 25.29
N LEU A 177 14.40 -5.60 25.82
CA LEU A 177 14.46 -4.35 26.60
C LEU A 177 15.37 -4.49 27.83
N PRO A 178 15.28 -5.55 28.67
CA PRO A 178 16.25 -5.73 29.75
C PRO A 178 17.68 -5.92 29.22
N GLN A 179 17.88 -6.68 28.14
CA GLN A 179 19.21 -6.84 27.54
C GLN A 179 19.77 -5.49 27.08
N TYR A 180 18.95 -4.63 26.48
CA TYR A 180 19.34 -3.29 26.03
C TYR A 180 19.87 -2.43 27.17
N PHE A 181 19.16 -2.40 28.30
CA PHE A 181 19.60 -1.69 29.50
C PHE A 181 20.89 -2.28 30.07
N LYS A 182 21.03 -3.61 30.07
CA LYS A 182 22.25 -4.28 30.54
C LYS A 182 23.47 -3.90 29.71
N LEU A 183 23.33 -3.89 28.38
CA LEU A 183 24.38 -3.47 27.45
C LEU A 183 24.82 -2.02 27.70
N HIS A 184 23.95 -1.18 28.26
CA HIS A 184 24.22 0.20 28.64
C HIS A 184 24.59 0.38 30.12
N ASN A 185 25.13 -0.66 30.77
CA ASN A 185 25.65 -0.63 32.13
C ASN A 185 24.61 -0.30 33.21
N PHE A 186 23.35 -0.69 33.00
CA PHE A 186 22.35 -0.77 34.08
C PHE A 186 22.44 -2.13 34.78
N LEU A 187 22.14 -2.14 36.07
CA LEU A 187 21.81 -3.35 36.78
C LEU A 187 20.41 -3.80 36.34
N THR A 188 20.32 -4.92 35.64
CA THR A 188 19.05 -5.46 35.13
C THR A 188 18.56 -6.62 35.97
N LEU A 189 17.41 -6.42 36.60
CA LEU A 189 16.79 -7.33 37.55
C LEU A 189 15.42 -7.77 37.02
N GLY A 190 15.11 -9.05 37.16
CA GLY A 190 13.84 -9.63 36.74
C GLY A 190 13.37 -10.68 37.74
N GLY A 191 12.07 -10.70 38.04
CA GLY A 191 11.50 -11.71 38.93
C GLY A 191 10.00 -11.90 38.75
N GLY A 192 9.51 -13.06 39.17
CA GLY A 192 8.10 -13.44 39.04
C GLY A 192 7.76 -13.86 37.61
N LYS A 193 6.66 -13.34 37.07
CA LYS A 193 6.21 -13.58 35.68
C LYS A 193 6.42 -12.33 34.84
N THR A 194 7.66 -11.99 34.46
CA THR A 194 7.94 -10.89 33.51
C THR A 194 7.90 -11.42 32.08
N PHE A 195 8.78 -12.37 31.76
CA PHE A 195 8.61 -13.29 30.64
C PHE A 195 7.62 -14.40 31.00
N HIS A 196 7.04 -15.04 29.98
CA HIS A 196 6.24 -16.23 30.22
C HIS A 196 7.17 -17.41 30.57
N PRO A 197 6.83 -18.25 31.57
CA PRO A 197 7.66 -19.39 31.95
C PRO A 197 7.99 -20.29 30.76
N GLY A 198 9.28 -20.47 30.49
CA GLY A 198 9.79 -21.29 29.39
C GLY A 198 9.73 -20.66 28.00
N LEU A 199 9.18 -19.45 27.85
CA LEU A 199 9.04 -18.73 26.57
C LEU A 199 9.36 -17.23 26.74
N PRO A 200 10.62 -16.82 26.56
CA PRO A 200 11.73 -17.61 26.05
C PRO A 200 12.29 -18.59 27.10
N LYS A 201 13.06 -19.57 26.62
CA LYS A 201 13.75 -20.52 27.49
C LYS A 201 14.55 -19.80 28.58
N ASP A 202 14.48 -20.33 29.81
CA ASP A 202 15.21 -19.84 30.98
C ASP A 202 15.02 -18.32 31.23
N TYR A 203 13.83 -17.79 30.89
CA TYR A 203 13.50 -16.37 31.05
C TYR A 203 14.48 -15.44 30.33
N ASP A 204 15.06 -15.90 29.22
CA ASP A 204 16.06 -15.19 28.40
C ASP A 204 17.44 -15.02 29.05
N GLU A 205 17.79 -15.86 30.02
CA GLU A 205 19.17 -15.93 30.50
C GLU A 205 20.11 -16.55 29.44
N PRO A 206 21.37 -16.08 29.35
CA PRO A 206 22.00 -15.03 30.15
C PRO A 206 21.88 -13.63 29.52
N TYR A 207 20.99 -13.42 28.54
CA TYR A 207 20.97 -12.20 27.72
C TYR A 207 20.29 -11.02 28.42
N SER A 208 19.13 -11.22 29.03
CA SER A 208 18.32 -10.13 29.59
C SER A 208 18.82 -9.61 30.95
N TRP A 209 19.22 -10.52 31.83
CA TRP A 209 19.44 -10.22 33.26
C TRP A 209 20.91 -10.15 33.63
N SER A 210 21.22 -9.43 34.70
CA SER A 210 22.59 -9.22 35.15
C SER A 210 23.14 -10.48 35.84
N PRO A 211 24.39 -10.90 35.55
CA PRO A 211 24.90 -12.21 35.98
C PRO A 211 25.05 -12.36 37.50
N ASP A 212 25.18 -11.26 38.22
CA ASP A 212 25.27 -11.26 39.69
C ASP A 212 23.90 -11.52 40.36
N PHE A 213 22.81 -11.37 39.60
CA PHE A 213 21.42 -11.49 40.04
C PHE A 213 20.66 -12.37 39.05
N PRO A 214 20.73 -13.70 39.21
CA PRO A 214 19.97 -14.58 38.34
C PRO A 214 18.48 -14.23 38.44
N TYR A 215 17.76 -14.42 37.35
CA TYR A 215 16.31 -14.25 37.34
C TYR A 215 15.69 -15.04 38.50
N PHE A 216 14.72 -14.46 39.20
CA PHE A 216 14.06 -15.13 40.32
C PHE A 216 12.70 -15.70 39.90
N PRO A 217 12.64 -16.97 39.45
CA PRO A 217 11.39 -17.63 39.16
C PRO A 217 10.72 -18.05 40.47
N LEU A 218 9.42 -17.80 40.56
CA LEU A 218 8.57 -18.36 41.59
C LEU A 218 7.56 -19.30 40.92
N ASN A 219 7.25 -20.40 41.59
CA ASN A 219 6.12 -21.24 41.20
C ASN A 219 4.83 -20.56 41.64
N ASP A 220 3.82 -20.57 40.77
CA ASP A 220 2.46 -20.15 41.10
C ASP A 220 1.91 -20.95 42.28
N ASP A 221 1.02 -20.32 43.05
CA ASP A 221 0.39 -20.94 44.21
C ASP A 221 -0.70 -21.92 43.78
N SER A 222 -1.08 -22.82 44.70
CA SER A 222 -2.21 -23.74 44.48
C SER A 222 -3.06 -23.84 45.75
N CYS A 223 -4.37 -24.07 45.58
CA CYS A 223 -5.36 -24.16 46.66
C CYS A 223 -5.26 -25.48 47.49
N ASN A 224 -4.06 -26.02 47.70
CA ASN A 224 -3.84 -27.31 48.36
C ASN A 224 -3.73 -27.18 49.90
N SER A 225 -3.59 -28.30 50.62
CA SER A 225 -3.59 -28.34 52.10
C SER A 225 -2.51 -27.48 52.80
N THR A 226 -1.44 -27.05 52.11
CA THR A 226 -0.43 -26.13 52.67
C THR A 226 -0.90 -24.66 52.70
N VAL A 227 -1.91 -24.35 51.88
CA VAL A 227 -2.60 -23.06 51.77
C VAL A 227 -4.05 -23.32 52.18
N SER A 228 -4.29 -23.59 53.47
CA SER A 228 -5.61 -23.98 53.95
C SER A 228 -6.64 -22.85 53.80
N PRO A 229 -7.80 -23.10 53.14
CA PRO A 229 -8.91 -22.16 53.11
C PRO A 229 -9.39 -21.82 54.53
N VAL A 230 -9.78 -20.56 54.75
CA VAL A 230 -10.31 -20.11 56.04
C VAL A 230 -11.85 -20.15 56.02
N PRO A 231 -12.53 -20.73 57.03
CA PRO A 231 -13.98 -20.57 57.17
C PRO A 231 -14.31 -19.07 57.41
N PRO A 232 -15.37 -18.50 56.79
CA PRO A 232 -16.67 -19.14 56.57
C PRO A 232 -17.00 -19.59 55.14
N TYR A 233 -16.09 -19.42 54.17
CA TYR A 233 -16.34 -19.75 52.76
C TYR A 233 -15.70 -21.11 52.41
N ASP A 234 -16.52 -22.14 52.23
CA ASP A 234 -16.07 -23.49 51.85
C ASP A 234 -15.97 -23.62 50.32
N PHE A 235 -14.99 -22.89 49.73
CA PHE A 235 -14.62 -23.11 48.33
C PHE A 235 -13.79 -24.38 48.22
N GLY A 236 -14.13 -25.25 47.27
CA GLY A 236 -13.39 -26.48 47.03
C GLY A 236 -11.96 -26.20 46.54
N THR A 237 -11.03 -27.14 46.74
CA THR A 237 -9.64 -26.99 46.25
C THR A 237 -9.54 -26.86 44.72
N ASN A 238 -10.62 -27.22 44.01
CA ASN A 238 -10.75 -27.12 42.56
C ASN A 238 -11.50 -25.86 42.10
N ASP A 239 -12.00 -25.03 43.01
CA ASP A 239 -12.68 -23.78 42.66
C ASP A 239 -11.67 -22.69 42.25
N GLU A 240 -12.15 -21.68 41.53
CA GLU A 240 -11.34 -20.54 41.07
C GLU A 240 -11.00 -19.53 42.16
N ILE A 241 -11.72 -19.56 43.29
CA ILE A 241 -11.50 -18.64 44.41
C ILE A 241 -10.92 -19.44 45.58
N CYS A 242 -9.89 -18.90 46.21
CA CYS A 242 -9.34 -19.44 47.44
C CYS A 242 -8.89 -18.32 48.37
N THR A 243 -9.29 -18.39 49.64
CA THR A 243 -8.90 -17.40 50.66
C THR A 243 -7.92 -17.99 51.66
N VAL A 244 -6.91 -17.23 52.06
CA VAL A 244 -5.82 -17.74 52.90
C VAL A 244 -5.64 -16.86 54.14
N ALA A 245 -5.26 -17.48 55.27
CA ALA A 245 -4.96 -16.75 56.50
C ALA A 245 -3.50 -16.27 56.57
N ASN A 246 -2.56 -17.10 56.11
CA ASN A 246 -1.14 -16.75 56.13
C ASN A 246 -0.73 -16.20 54.77
N GLU A 247 -0.47 -14.89 54.71
CA GLU A 247 -0.12 -14.21 53.47
C GLU A 247 1.32 -14.51 53.03
N SER A 248 2.20 -14.87 53.96
CA SER A 248 3.63 -15.03 53.69
C SER A 248 3.96 -16.21 52.76
N VAL A 249 3.00 -17.12 52.54
CA VAL A 249 3.17 -18.25 51.63
C VAL A 249 2.77 -17.91 50.20
N LEU A 250 2.06 -16.81 49.98
CA LEU A 250 1.57 -16.40 48.67
C LEU A 250 2.69 -15.88 47.78
N PHE A 251 2.52 -16.06 46.47
CA PHE A 251 3.43 -15.67 45.41
C PHE A 251 3.73 -14.17 45.47
N GLU A 252 2.70 -13.31 45.49
CA GLU A 252 2.90 -11.86 45.43
C GLU A 252 3.67 -11.35 46.66
N TYR A 253 3.43 -11.95 47.85
CA TYR A 253 4.14 -11.61 49.07
C TYR A 253 5.63 -11.97 48.97
N ARG A 254 5.93 -13.21 48.55
CA ARG A 254 7.31 -13.69 48.37
C ARG A 254 8.05 -12.91 47.29
N LEU A 255 7.36 -12.53 46.21
CA LEU A 255 7.94 -11.70 45.15
C LEU A 255 8.28 -10.29 45.65
N ALA A 256 7.37 -9.67 46.41
CA ALA A 256 7.61 -8.35 47.01
C ALA A 256 8.77 -8.38 48.01
N ASP A 257 8.87 -9.43 48.84
CA ASP A 257 10.01 -9.63 49.75
C ASP A 257 11.34 -9.69 48.98
N THR A 258 11.44 -10.55 47.97
CA THR A 258 12.66 -10.66 47.16
C THR A 258 12.99 -9.34 46.45
N ALA A 259 11.99 -8.63 45.94
CA ALA A 259 12.20 -7.34 45.31
C ALA A 259 12.77 -6.29 46.29
N ILE A 260 12.25 -6.25 47.52
CA ILE A 260 12.76 -5.39 48.59
C ILE A 260 14.20 -5.75 48.94
N GLU A 261 14.51 -7.05 49.09
CA GLU A 261 15.87 -7.53 49.38
C GLU A 261 16.88 -7.13 48.29
N TRP A 262 16.47 -7.20 47.01
CA TRP A 262 17.33 -6.81 45.89
C TRP A 262 17.53 -5.29 45.79
N LEU A 263 16.50 -4.50 46.10
CA LEU A 263 16.63 -3.05 46.22
C LEU A 263 17.59 -2.69 47.36
N ASP A 264 17.48 -3.36 48.51
CA ASP A 264 18.42 -3.20 49.63
C ASP A 264 19.86 -3.52 49.22
N TYR A 265 20.06 -4.62 48.48
CA TYR A 265 21.38 -4.96 47.97
C TYR A 265 21.92 -3.86 47.05
N PHE A 266 21.11 -3.36 46.12
CA PHE A 266 21.51 -2.29 45.21
C PHE A 266 21.91 -1.03 46.00
N PHE A 267 21.11 -0.61 47.00
CA PHE A 267 21.42 0.54 47.84
C PHE A 267 22.75 0.40 48.57
N GLN A 268 23.11 -0.82 48.97
CA GLN A 268 24.36 -1.11 49.66
C GLN A 268 25.57 -1.22 48.72
N ASN A 269 25.37 -1.46 47.41
CA ASN A 269 26.42 -1.82 46.44
C ASN A 269 26.40 -1.00 45.13
N ASN A 270 25.83 0.20 45.14
CA ASN A 270 25.52 1.03 43.95
C ASN A 270 26.72 1.55 43.13
N GLN A 271 27.96 1.14 43.40
CA GLN A 271 29.15 1.66 42.70
C GLN A 271 29.51 0.94 41.39
N LYS A 272 28.93 -0.25 41.14
CA LYS A 272 29.26 -1.08 39.96
C LYS A 272 28.48 -0.70 38.70
N TYR A 273 27.26 -0.17 38.87
CA TYR A 273 26.32 0.07 37.79
C TYR A 273 25.92 1.55 37.74
N THR A 274 25.43 1.98 36.59
CA THR A 274 25.00 3.38 36.41
C THR A 274 23.72 3.68 37.19
N ASN A 275 22.75 2.77 37.11
CA ASN A 275 21.42 2.76 37.73
C ASN A 275 20.83 1.34 37.58
N PHE A 276 19.58 1.12 38.00
CA PHE A 276 18.88 -0.16 37.78
C PHE A 276 17.73 -0.07 36.79
N PHE A 277 17.44 -1.19 36.14
CA PHE A 277 16.18 -1.51 35.48
C PHE A 277 15.64 -2.78 36.15
N PHE A 278 14.48 -2.69 36.80
CA PHE A 278 13.90 -3.79 37.54
C PHE A 278 12.48 -4.05 37.05
N ALA A 279 12.26 -5.19 36.39
CA ALA A 279 10.94 -5.68 36.03
C ALA A 279 10.43 -6.69 37.07
N ILE A 280 9.23 -6.43 37.62
CA ILE A 280 8.57 -7.27 38.62
C ILE A 280 7.24 -7.74 38.06
N GLY A 281 7.11 -9.06 37.85
CA GLY A 281 5.92 -9.67 37.27
C GLY A 281 5.01 -10.30 38.31
N PHE A 282 3.95 -9.62 38.72
CA PHE A 282 2.93 -10.17 39.62
C PHE A 282 2.00 -11.14 38.89
N TYR A 283 1.58 -12.20 39.57
CA TYR A 283 0.75 -13.25 38.99
C TYR A 283 -0.75 -12.94 39.13
N ARG A 284 -1.22 -12.50 40.29
CA ARG A 284 -2.61 -12.04 40.43
C ARG A 284 -2.84 -10.69 39.71
N PRO A 285 -3.99 -10.49 39.03
CA PRO A 285 -5.23 -11.26 39.15
C PRO A 285 -5.42 -12.44 38.17
N HIS A 286 -4.36 -12.99 37.54
CA HIS A 286 -4.49 -14.24 36.80
C HIS A 286 -5.00 -15.37 37.70
N LEU A 287 -5.88 -16.21 37.13
CA LEU A 287 -6.47 -17.37 37.80
C LEU A 287 -5.41 -18.37 38.30
N LYS A 288 -5.63 -19.10 39.39
CA LYS A 288 -6.79 -19.01 40.28
C LYS A 288 -6.68 -17.79 41.20
N TRP A 289 -7.78 -17.22 41.65
CA TRP A 289 -7.79 -16.09 42.59
C TRP A 289 -7.54 -16.57 44.03
N ILE A 290 -6.26 -16.84 44.32
CA ILE A 290 -5.76 -17.20 45.64
C ILE A 290 -5.33 -15.91 46.35
N VAL A 291 -6.07 -15.51 47.38
CA VAL A 291 -5.95 -14.18 48.01
C VAL A 291 -6.05 -14.25 49.53
N PRO A 292 -5.54 -13.27 50.28
CA PRO A 292 -5.81 -13.17 51.72
C PRO A 292 -7.29 -12.98 52.02
N LEU A 293 -7.74 -13.52 53.16
CA LEU A 293 -9.15 -13.41 53.58
C LEU A 293 -9.65 -11.95 53.62
N TRP A 294 -8.85 -11.03 54.17
CA TRP A 294 -9.25 -9.62 54.29
C TRP A 294 -9.50 -8.95 52.94
N ALA A 295 -8.74 -9.31 51.90
CA ALA A 295 -8.88 -8.71 50.56
C ALA A 295 -10.21 -9.13 49.93
N TYR A 296 -10.62 -10.37 50.18
CA TYR A 296 -11.90 -10.89 49.73
C TYR A 296 -13.08 -10.33 50.56
N GLU A 297 -12.95 -10.22 51.88
CA GLU A 297 -13.96 -9.63 52.77
C GLU A 297 -14.19 -8.14 52.52
N HIS A 298 -13.19 -7.42 51.99
CA HIS A 298 -13.32 -6.00 51.61
C HIS A 298 -14.53 -5.75 50.69
N TYR A 299 -14.82 -6.69 49.80
CA TYR A 299 -15.89 -6.60 48.81
C TYR A 299 -17.19 -7.30 49.22
N GLN A 300 -17.31 -7.76 50.47
CA GLN A 300 -18.48 -8.52 50.94
C GLN A 300 -19.80 -7.76 50.79
N ASN A 301 -19.76 -6.44 51.02
CA ASN A 301 -20.94 -5.58 51.00
C ASN A 301 -21.01 -4.72 49.73
N LEU A 302 -20.26 -5.07 48.68
CA LEU A 302 -20.32 -4.36 47.42
C LEU A 302 -21.73 -4.46 46.83
N THR A 303 -22.28 -3.33 46.39
CA THR A 303 -23.55 -3.33 45.66
C THR A 303 -23.26 -3.65 44.20
N TRP A 304 -23.74 -4.81 43.76
CA TRP A 304 -23.54 -5.27 42.39
C TRP A 304 -24.57 -4.67 41.44
N THR A 305 -24.11 -4.03 40.39
CA THR A 305 -24.94 -3.75 39.22
C THR A 305 -24.88 -4.95 38.26
N PRO A 306 -26.04 -5.39 37.72
CA PRO A 306 -26.04 -6.35 36.63
C PRO A 306 -25.12 -5.90 35.50
N LEU A 307 -24.52 -6.85 34.79
CA LEU A 307 -23.77 -6.54 33.57
C LEU A 307 -24.76 -5.97 32.54
N ASP A 308 -24.46 -4.82 31.93
CA ASP A 308 -25.34 -4.24 30.91
C ASP A 308 -25.46 -5.16 29.68
N GLN A 309 -24.41 -5.95 29.41
CA GLN A 309 -24.33 -6.89 28.31
C GLN A 309 -23.78 -8.27 28.72
N PRO A 310 -24.59 -9.12 29.36
CA PRO A 310 -24.17 -10.47 29.73
C PRO A 310 -24.16 -11.42 28.52
N SER A 311 -24.79 -11.05 27.41
CA SER A 311 -24.94 -11.85 26.19
C SER A 311 -24.22 -11.23 24.99
N LEU A 312 -23.95 -12.02 23.97
CA LEU A 312 -23.28 -11.61 22.74
C LEU A 312 -24.13 -10.60 21.93
N PRO A 313 -23.48 -9.67 21.19
CA PRO A 313 -24.18 -8.80 20.25
C PRO A 313 -24.97 -9.61 19.21
N ARG A 314 -26.14 -9.12 18.78
CA ARG A 314 -27.06 -9.87 17.91
C ARG A 314 -26.46 -10.27 16.55
N ASP A 315 -25.47 -9.52 16.08
CA ASP A 315 -24.89 -9.64 14.73
C ASP A 315 -23.38 -9.94 14.76
N ILE A 316 -22.90 -10.58 15.82
CA ILE A 316 -21.50 -11.02 15.92
C ILE A 316 -21.28 -12.37 15.22
N HIS A 317 -20.19 -12.48 14.47
CA HIS A 317 -19.77 -13.75 13.90
C HIS A 317 -19.15 -14.66 14.98
N ASN A 318 -19.40 -15.97 14.89
CA ASN A 318 -18.98 -16.91 15.93
C ASN A 318 -17.47 -17.09 16.09
N ILE A 319 -16.70 -16.73 15.07
CA ILE A 319 -15.24 -16.70 15.12
C ILE A 319 -14.68 -15.69 16.14
N ALA A 320 -15.41 -14.62 16.46
CA ALA A 320 -14.91 -13.55 17.33
C ALA A 320 -14.92 -13.94 18.82
N TRP A 321 -15.82 -14.84 19.21
CA TRP A 321 -15.96 -15.33 20.58
C TRP A 321 -14.90 -16.36 20.93
N SER A 322 -14.67 -16.55 22.23
CA SER A 322 -13.80 -17.59 22.77
C SER A 322 -14.62 -18.47 23.70
N ASP A 323 -14.48 -19.79 23.55
CA ASP A 323 -15.04 -20.80 24.45
C ASP A 323 -14.12 -21.12 25.64
N GLU A 324 -13.06 -20.33 25.82
CA GLU A 324 -12.14 -20.50 26.95
C GLU A 324 -12.76 -20.04 28.28
N ALA A 325 -12.65 -20.93 29.25
CA ALA A 325 -13.31 -20.92 30.54
C ALA A 325 -12.41 -20.34 31.64
N ALA A 326 -13.00 -19.60 32.59
CA ALA A 326 -12.33 -19.29 33.85
C ALA A 326 -12.14 -20.52 34.77
N GLY A 327 -12.73 -21.69 34.48
CA GLY A 327 -12.66 -22.89 35.33
C GLY A 327 -14.00 -23.25 35.99
N SER A 328 -14.03 -23.67 37.26
CA SER A 328 -15.26 -24.04 37.99
C SER A 328 -15.40 -23.32 39.33
N ILE A 329 -16.64 -23.08 39.78
CA ILE A 329 -16.93 -22.55 41.13
C ILE A 329 -18.10 -23.29 41.75
N THR A 330 -18.01 -23.61 43.04
CA THR A 330 -19.09 -24.24 43.80
C THR A 330 -19.75 -23.21 44.73
N LEU A 331 -21.05 -22.97 44.54
CA LEU A 331 -21.84 -22.03 45.34
C LEU A 331 -23.13 -22.68 45.83
N ALA A 332 -23.41 -22.53 47.13
CA ALA A 332 -24.58 -23.09 47.79
C ALA A 332 -24.79 -24.61 47.55
N GLY A 333 -23.72 -25.37 47.30
CA GLY A 333 -23.76 -26.81 47.02
C GLY A 333 -23.94 -27.17 45.54
N GLU A 334 -23.97 -26.19 44.64
CA GLU A 334 -24.01 -26.38 43.18
C GLU A 334 -22.69 -25.98 42.53
N THR A 335 -22.15 -26.82 41.65
CA THR A 335 -20.93 -26.52 40.89
C THR A 335 -21.28 -26.00 39.50
N TYR A 336 -20.76 -24.83 39.17
CA TYR A 336 -20.90 -24.19 37.88
C TYR A 336 -19.59 -24.36 37.10
N GLU A 337 -19.64 -25.07 35.98
CA GLU A 337 -18.51 -25.19 35.05
C GLU A 337 -18.57 -24.09 34.00
N ASN A 338 -17.47 -23.36 33.80
CA ASN A 338 -17.38 -22.25 32.84
C ASN A 338 -17.13 -22.72 31.39
N ARG A 339 -17.70 -23.86 30.99
CA ARG A 339 -17.67 -24.37 29.60
C ARG A 339 -19.06 -24.35 28.99
N GLY A 340 -19.77 -23.24 29.18
CA GLY A 340 -21.13 -23.06 28.69
C GLY A 340 -21.20 -23.07 27.15
N PRO A 341 -22.35 -23.45 26.57
CA PRO A 341 -22.60 -23.29 25.15
C PRO A 341 -22.58 -21.81 24.74
N TRP A 342 -22.37 -21.57 23.45
CA TRP A 342 -22.41 -20.26 22.81
C TRP A 342 -23.54 -19.38 23.36
N ASN A 343 -23.20 -18.14 23.75
CA ASN A 343 -24.14 -17.11 24.21
C ASN A 343 -24.93 -17.45 25.49
N GLN A 344 -24.34 -18.25 26.40
CA GLN A 344 -24.93 -18.51 27.71
C GLN A 344 -24.15 -17.82 28.83
N ALA A 345 -24.74 -16.77 29.39
CA ALA A 345 -24.22 -16.09 30.57
C ALA A 345 -24.38 -16.94 31.83
N PHE A 346 -23.50 -16.75 32.80
CA PHE A 346 -23.70 -17.27 34.15
C PHE A 346 -24.83 -16.54 34.87
N PRO A 347 -25.47 -17.18 35.86
CA PRO A 347 -26.33 -16.47 36.80
C PRO A 347 -25.59 -15.28 37.43
N ASP A 348 -26.31 -14.19 37.71
CA ASP A 348 -25.72 -12.97 38.28
C ASP A 348 -24.98 -13.24 39.60
N GLU A 349 -25.52 -14.11 40.45
CA GLU A 349 -24.88 -14.51 41.72
C GLU A 349 -23.50 -15.13 41.51
N VAL A 350 -23.39 -16.06 40.55
CA VAL A 350 -22.12 -16.72 40.19
C VAL A 350 -21.15 -15.70 39.56
N SER A 351 -21.65 -14.86 38.65
CA SER A 351 -20.84 -13.84 37.98
C SER A 351 -20.28 -12.82 38.97
N ASN A 352 -21.11 -12.34 39.90
CA ASN A 352 -20.71 -11.37 40.93
C ASN A 352 -19.68 -11.99 41.88
N GLU A 353 -19.83 -13.26 42.22
CA GLU A 353 -18.88 -13.96 43.08
C GLU A 353 -17.51 -14.12 42.40
N LEU A 354 -17.46 -14.50 41.13
CA LEU A 354 -16.22 -14.57 40.36
C LEU A 354 -15.57 -13.17 40.23
N ARG A 355 -16.36 -12.14 39.92
CA ARG A 355 -15.89 -10.75 39.89
C ARG A 355 -15.30 -10.30 41.22
N LYS A 356 -15.90 -10.72 42.34
CA LYS A 356 -15.40 -10.45 43.69
C LYS A 356 -14.03 -11.06 43.92
N GLY A 357 -13.83 -12.31 43.48
CA GLY A 357 -12.52 -12.98 43.50
C GLY A 357 -11.46 -12.19 42.72
N TYR A 358 -11.80 -11.73 41.52
CA TYR A 358 -10.92 -10.87 40.72
C TYR A 358 -10.60 -9.54 41.43
N PHE A 359 -11.60 -8.84 41.98
CA PHE A 359 -11.40 -7.56 42.67
C PHE A 359 -10.51 -7.71 43.92
N ALA A 360 -10.70 -8.78 44.68
CA ALA A 360 -9.85 -9.14 45.81
C ALA A 360 -8.41 -9.39 45.37
N ALA A 361 -8.21 -10.07 44.24
CA ALA A 361 -6.88 -10.36 43.68
C ALA A 361 -6.17 -9.09 43.22
N VAL A 362 -6.89 -8.12 42.62
CA VAL A 362 -6.35 -6.81 42.27
C VAL A 362 -5.94 -6.03 43.53
N THR A 363 -6.80 -5.99 44.55
CA THR A 363 -6.51 -5.30 45.84
C THR A 363 -5.31 -5.94 46.55
N TRP A 364 -5.19 -7.27 46.49
CA TRP A 364 -4.05 -7.99 47.02
C TRP A 364 -2.75 -7.58 46.31
N THR A 365 -2.71 -7.61 44.98
CA THR A 365 -1.54 -7.18 44.21
C THR A 365 -1.20 -5.71 44.48
N ASP A 366 -2.19 -4.81 44.55
CA ASP A 366 -1.98 -3.40 44.92
C ASP A 366 -1.25 -3.25 46.26
N SER A 367 -1.64 -4.03 47.28
CA SER A 367 -0.97 -3.99 48.58
C SER A 367 0.50 -4.38 48.50
N GLN A 368 0.85 -5.33 47.63
CA GLN A 368 2.24 -5.79 47.44
C GLN A 368 3.06 -4.80 46.62
N ILE A 369 2.46 -4.15 45.62
CA ILE A 369 3.04 -2.98 44.94
C ILE A 369 3.35 -1.89 45.98
N GLY A 370 2.42 -1.61 46.90
CA GLY A 370 2.62 -0.66 48.00
C GLY A 370 3.83 -0.96 48.87
N ARG A 371 4.07 -2.24 49.20
CA ARG A 371 5.24 -2.66 49.98
C ARG A 371 6.55 -2.32 49.27
N VAL A 372 6.65 -2.62 47.97
CA VAL A 372 7.85 -2.30 47.17
C VAL A 372 8.01 -0.78 47.01
N LEU A 373 6.94 -0.05 46.71
CA LEU A 373 6.97 1.41 46.56
C LEU A 373 7.41 2.14 47.84
N ASN A 374 6.94 1.70 49.00
CA ASN A 374 7.33 2.32 50.27
C ASN A 374 8.85 2.18 50.56
N HIS A 375 9.50 1.19 49.95
CA HIS A 375 10.93 0.97 50.05
C HIS A 375 11.75 1.90 49.13
N LEU A 376 11.14 2.51 48.12
CA LEU A 376 11.81 3.45 47.19
C LEU A 376 11.90 4.90 47.70
N THR A 377 11.31 5.23 48.85
CA THR A 377 11.14 6.62 49.33
C THR A 377 12.43 7.47 49.35
N SER A 378 13.61 6.86 49.51
CA SER A 378 14.89 7.57 49.51
C SER A 378 15.45 7.92 48.11
N ILE A 379 14.95 7.27 47.05
CA ILE A 379 15.40 7.45 45.66
C ILE A 379 14.23 7.71 44.69
N GLU A 380 13.06 8.01 45.24
CA GLU A 380 11.82 8.25 44.49
C GLU A 380 12.01 9.34 43.43
N ASP A 381 12.70 10.44 43.78
CA ASP A 381 13.01 11.55 42.89
C ASP A 381 14.04 11.21 41.78
N SER A 382 14.53 9.97 41.75
CA SER A 382 15.47 9.47 40.74
C SER A 382 14.98 8.19 40.05
N THR A 383 13.72 7.80 40.27
CA THR A 383 13.16 6.55 39.75
C THR A 383 11.92 6.81 38.90
N VAL A 384 11.92 6.28 37.67
CA VAL A 384 10.72 6.15 36.84
C VAL A 384 10.01 4.86 37.25
N VAL A 385 8.74 4.98 37.61
CA VAL A 385 7.87 3.84 37.94
C VAL A 385 6.87 3.66 36.81
N VAL A 386 6.86 2.48 36.19
CA VAL A 386 5.90 2.09 35.16
C VAL A 386 5.03 0.98 35.73
N LEU A 387 3.72 1.09 35.53
CA LEU A 387 2.77 0.00 35.78
C LEU A 387 2.05 -0.33 34.48
N SER A 388 2.06 -1.61 34.11
CA SER A 388 1.29 -2.11 32.99
C SER A 388 0.75 -3.51 33.24
N SER A 389 -0.08 -4.00 32.32
CA SER A 389 -0.44 -5.41 32.20
C SER A 389 0.07 -5.97 30.88
N ASP A 390 0.08 -7.29 30.75
CA ASP A 390 0.34 -7.96 29.47
C ASP A 390 -0.91 -8.01 28.57
N HIS A 391 -2.09 -8.15 29.15
CA HIS A 391 -3.36 -8.02 28.43
C HIS A 391 -4.52 -7.77 29.40
N GLY A 392 -5.70 -7.47 28.87
CA GLY A 392 -6.91 -7.26 29.67
C GLY A 392 -7.54 -8.58 30.13
N TYR A 393 -8.78 -8.49 30.63
CA TYR A 393 -9.54 -9.62 31.14
C TYR A 393 -11.06 -9.37 31.10
N GLN A 394 -11.81 -10.37 30.68
CA GLN A 394 -13.27 -10.39 30.62
C GLN A 394 -13.84 -11.07 31.88
N LEU A 395 -14.87 -10.46 32.46
CA LEU A 395 -15.50 -10.86 33.71
C LEU A 395 -17.01 -11.14 33.54
N GLY A 396 -17.38 -11.73 32.40
CA GLY A 396 -18.75 -12.12 32.04
C GLY A 396 -19.39 -11.26 30.96
N GLU A 397 -18.76 -10.15 30.55
CA GLU A 397 -19.26 -9.36 29.43
C GLU A 397 -19.35 -10.22 28.16
N LYS A 398 -20.48 -10.16 27.45
CA LYS A 398 -20.74 -10.91 26.20
C LYS A 398 -20.62 -12.43 26.36
N SER A 399 -20.95 -12.94 27.55
CA SER A 399 -20.78 -14.36 27.91
C SER A 399 -19.33 -14.83 27.71
N CYS A 400 -18.37 -13.91 27.81
CA CYS A 400 -16.95 -14.21 27.74
C CYS A 400 -16.32 -14.08 29.12
N TRP A 401 -15.39 -14.97 29.39
CA TRP A 401 -14.53 -14.91 30.55
C TRP A 401 -13.08 -15.00 30.08
N THR A 402 -12.16 -14.51 30.90
CA THR A 402 -10.72 -14.60 30.63
C THR A 402 -10.24 -13.67 29.51
N LYS A 403 -9.44 -14.15 28.57
CA LYS A 403 -8.82 -13.39 27.49
C LYS A 403 -9.16 -14.07 26.16
N HIS A 404 -8.24 -14.12 25.20
CA HIS A 404 -8.42 -14.89 23.97
C HIS A 404 -9.45 -14.34 22.97
N THR A 405 -9.76 -13.06 23.06
CA THR A 405 -10.60 -12.33 22.10
C THR A 405 -9.93 -11.02 21.73
N ASN A 406 -10.36 -10.41 20.64
CA ASN A 406 -9.90 -9.07 20.32
C ASN A 406 -10.69 -7.99 21.09
N PHE A 407 -11.79 -8.33 21.81
CA PHE A 407 -12.71 -7.36 22.44
C PHE A 407 -11.98 -6.34 23.31
N GLU A 408 -12.50 -5.10 23.41
CA GLU A 408 -11.83 -4.00 24.10
C GLU A 408 -11.25 -4.43 25.45
N LEU A 409 -12.02 -5.16 26.26
CA LEU A 409 -11.63 -5.52 27.62
C LEU A 409 -10.62 -6.66 27.70
N ALA A 410 -10.42 -7.43 26.63
CA ALA A 410 -9.38 -8.45 26.55
C ALA A 410 -8.04 -7.87 26.09
N VAL A 411 -8.04 -6.78 25.30
CA VAL A 411 -6.81 -6.17 24.76
C VAL A 411 -6.41 -4.86 25.44
N ARG A 412 -7.34 -4.12 26.03
CA ARG A 412 -7.06 -2.86 26.74
C ARG A 412 -6.45 -3.16 28.10
N VAL A 413 -5.35 -2.48 28.41
CA VAL A 413 -4.56 -2.65 29.63
C VAL A 413 -4.42 -1.32 30.37
N PRO A 414 -4.23 -1.32 31.69
CA PRO A 414 -3.74 -0.14 32.37
C PRO A 414 -2.31 0.13 31.93
N LEU A 415 -1.99 1.40 31.67
CA LEU A 415 -0.62 1.88 31.52
C LEU A 415 -0.46 3.20 32.27
N ILE A 416 0.42 3.21 33.26
CA ILE A 416 0.72 4.37 34.09
C ILE A 416 2.23 4.57 34.12
N ILE A 417 2.69 5.78 33.80
CA ILE A 417 4.11 6.16 33.86
C ILE A 417 4.26 7.32 34.85
N SER A 418 4.89 7.06 35.99
CA SER A 418 5.26 8.06 36.99
C SER A 418 6.75 8.34 36.89
N ALA A 419 7.11 9.61 36.83
CA ALA A 419 8.51 10.03 36.83
C ALA A 419 8.67 11.34 37.63
N PRO A 420 9.87 11.63 38.17
CA PRO A 420 10.08 12.78 39.06
C PRO A 420 9.73 14.15 38.45
N PHE A 421 9.78 14.25 37.12
CA PHE A 421 9.48 15.47 36.36
C PHE A 421 8.03 15.53 35.85
N LEU A 422 7.23 14.50 36.11
CA LEU A 422 5.83 14.44 35.68
C LEU A 422 4.91 14.89 36.81
N HIS A 423 3.75 15.38 36.41
CA HIS A 423 2.59 15.63 37.25
C HIS A 423 1.42 14.79 36.75
N HIS A 424 0.36 14.67 37.56
CA HIS A 424 -0.83 13.93 37.17
C HIS A 424 -1.40 14.45 35.85
N LYS A 425 -1.58 13.55 34.88
CA LYS A 425 -2.33 13.82 33.65
C LYS A 425 -2.95 12.58 33.05
N ASN A 426 -4.03 12.76 32.31
CA ASN A 426 -4.71 11.70 31.57
C ASN A 426 -4.44 11.85 30.08
N ILE A 427 -4.03 10.78 29.42
CA ILE A 427 -3.76 10.75 27.98
C ILE A 427 -4.80 9.85 27.31
N LEU A 428 -5.56 10.41 26.38
CA LEU A 428 -6.63 9.70 25.66
C LEU A 428 -6.16 9.02 24.37
N ALA A 429 -4.95 9.30 23.91
CA ALA A 429 -4.42 8.73 22.68
C ALA A 429 -4.37 7.19 22.74
N PRO A 430 -4.86 6.48 21.70
CA PRO A 430 -4.61 5.05 21.55
C PRO A 430 -3.11 4.79 21.42
N VAL A 431 -2.56 4.00 22.34
CA VAL A 431 -1.14 3.61 22.41
C VAL A 431 -1.01 2.09 22.60
N GLU A 432 0.19 1.57 22.40
CA GLU A 432 0.45 0.14 22.34
C GLU A 432 1.53 -0.30 23.32
N LEU A 433 1.45 -1.54 23.85
CA LEU A 433 2.53 -2.05 24.73
C LEU A 433 3.87 -2.17 24.00
N VAL A 434 3.88 -2.39 22.69
CA VAL A 434 5.11 -2.42 21.87
C VAL A 434 5.86 -1.07 21.90
N ASP A 435 5.18 0.04 22.17
CA ASP A 435 5.74 1.39 22.30
C ASP A 435 6.65 1.54 23.53
N LEU A 436 6.49 0.67 24.54
CA LEU A 436 7.26 0.75 25.78
C LEU A 436 8.76 0.63 25.54
N TYR A 437 9.21 -0.21 24.60
CA TYR A 437 10.64 -0.40 24.36
C TYR A 437 11.34 0.93 24.07
N ARG A 438 10.87 1.68 23.06
CA ARG A 438 11.45 2.99 22.71
C ARG A 438 11.19 4.03 23.79
N THR A 439 10.05 3.97 24.46
CA THR A 439 9.73 4.86 25.58
C THR A 439 10.73 4.74 26.74
N PHE A 440 11.08 3.51 27.14
CA PHE A 440 12.09 3.27 28.16
C PHE A 440 13.47 3.74 27.71
N ALA A 441 13.87 3.45 26.46
CA ALA A 441 15.15 3.90 25.91
C ALA A 441 15.28 5.43 25.92
N ASP A 442 14.24 6.14 25.47
CA ASP A 442 14.19 7.60 25.44
C ASP A 442 14.20 8.23 26.84
N LEU A 443 13.40 7.70 27.76
CA LEU A 443 13.38 8.14 29.16
C LEU A 443 14.75 7.94 29.83
N ALA A 444 15.46 6.87 29.46
CA ALA A 444 16.81 6.57 29.92
C ALA A 444 17.89 7.38 29.19
N GLN A 445 17.53 8.10 28.12
CA GLN A 445 18.42 8.87 27.26
C GLN A 445 19.53 8.01 26.65
N LEU A 446 19.18 6.78 26.31
CA LEU A 446 20.04 5.85 25.60
C LEU A 446 19.97 6.11 24.09
N PRO A 447 20.92 5.58 23.31
CA PRO A 447 20.84 5.62 21.84
C PRO A 447 19.50 5.07 21.34
N GLU A 448 19.13 5.45 20.12
CA GLU A 448 17.96 4.87 19.48
C GLU A 448 18.17 3.35 19.31
N PRO A 449 17.18 2.51 19.70
CA PRO A 449 17.21 1.07 19.44
C PRO A 449 17.30 0.76 17.94
N ASP A 450 17.58 -0.50 17.61
CA ASP A 450 17.64 -1.00 16.22
C ASP A 450 16.37 -0.61 15.40
N ASP A 451 16.55 -0.39 14.10
CA ASP A 451 15.51 0.03 13.16
C ASP A 451 14.39 -1.01 13.03
N ASP A 452 14.66 -2.26 13.45
CA ASP A 452 13.71 -3.36 13.40
C ASP A 452 12.74 -3.43 14.60
N VAL A 453 12.77 -2.48 15.54
CA VAL A 453 11.77 -2.30 16.61
C VAL A 453 10.54 -1.54 16.07
N ASP A 454 9.35 -2.08 16.29
CA ASP A 454 8.11 -1.63 15.63
C ASP A 454 7.36 -0.51 16.38
N GLY A 455 7.61 -0.32 17.68
CA GLY A 455 6.88 0.66 18.52
C GLY A 455 7.38 2.10 18.38
N ASN A 456 6.52 3.07 18.72
CA ASN A 456 6.87 4.50 18.78
C ASN A 456 7.11 4.95 20.22
N SER A 457 7.96 5.94 20.44
CA SER A 457 8.16 6.46 21.80
C SER A 457 6.95 7.25 22.29
N LEU A 458 6.53 7.00 23.54
CA LEU A 458 5.46 7.75 24.21
C LEU A 458 5.98 9.02 24.91
N LEU A 459 7.30 9.26 24.91
CA LEU A 459 7.91 10.44 25.54
C LEU A 459 7.27 11.76 25.08
N PRO A 460 6.91 11.99 23.80
CA PRO A 460 6.23 13.21 23.38
C PRO A 460 4.93 13.47 24.17
N PHE A 461 4.12 12.44 24.41
CA PHE A 461 2.90 12.57 25.22
C PHE A 461 3.20 12.87 26.68
N LEU A 462 4.34 12.41 27.20
CA LEU A 462 4.77 12.68 28.57
C LEU A 462 5.28 14.11 28.76
N LEU A 463 5.87 14.73 27.73
CA LEU A 463 6.45 16.08 27.82
C LEU A 463 5.49 17.20 27.41
N ASP A 464 4.44 16.91 26.65
CA ASP A 464 3.44 17.93 26.31
C ASP A 464 2.56 18.28 27.52
N ASP A 465 2.37 19.58 27.76
CA ASP A 465 1.60 20.11 28.89
C ASP A 465 0.11 20.32 28.52
N ASP A 466 -0.24 20.25 27.23
CA ASP A 466 -1.64 20.27 26.82
C ASP A 466 -2.30 18.92 27.13
N ASP A 467 -3.56 18.94 27.60
CA ASP A 467 -4.45 17.77 27.55
C ASP A 467 -4.51 17.31 26.09
N THR A 468 -3.70 16.31 25.75
CA THR A 468 -3.48 15.85 24.38
C THR A 468 -4.70 15.05 23.95
N SER A 469 -5.71 15.75 23.43
CA SER A 469 -6.70 15.15 22.53
C SER A 469 -5.94 14.61 21.32
N ALA A 470 -5.94 13.29 21.17
CA ALA A 470 -5.28 12.61 20.06
C ALA A 470 -5.65 13.27 18.72
N GLU A 471 -4.65 13.46 17.86
CA GLU A 471 -4.96 13.63 16.44
C GLU A 471 -5.61 12.33 15.93
N ASP A 472 -6.55 12.41 14.97
CA ASP A 472 -7.23 11.25 14.35
C ASP A 472 -6.26 10.27 13.61
N THR A 473 -4.96 10.55 13.68
CA THR A 473 -3.85 9.77 13.14
C THR A 473 -3.45 8.60 14.03
N PHE A 474 -3.65 8.68 15.35
CA PHE A 474 -3.22 7.63 16.29
C PHE A 474 -4.20 6.43 16.32
N ALA A 475 -3.63 5.23 16.25
CA ALA A 475 -4.36 3.97 16.35
C ALA A 475 -3.49 2.91 17.01
N ALA A 476 -4.14 2.00 17.74
CA ALA A 476 -3.52 0.82 18.32
C ALA A 476 -3.97 -0.43 17.55
N PHE A 477 -3.10 -1.44 17.47
CA PHE A 477 -3.36 -2.66 16.72
C PHE A 477 -3.24 -3.89 17.60
N SER A 478 -4.18 -4.81 17.42
CA SER A 478 -4.20 -6.11 18.09
C SER A 478 -4.50 -7.20 17.08
N GLN A 479 -4.16 -8.43 17.42
CA GLN A 479 -4.55 -9.59 16.64
C GLN A 479 -4.79 -10.80 17.53
N TYR A 480 -5.55 -11.77 17.02
CA TYR A 480 -5.79 -13.03 17.72
C TYR A 480 -6.08 -14.18 16.77
N ASP A 481 -5.59 -15.37 17.09
CA ASP A 481 -5.68 -16.59 16.29
C ASP A 481 -6.96 -17.40 16.55
N ARG A 482 -7.40 -18.16 15.55
CA ARG A 482 -8.50 -19.14 15.69
C ARG A 482 -8.17 -20.45 14.99
N CYS A 483 -8.46 -21.55 15.67
CA CYS A 483 -8.28 -22.91 15.15
C CYS A 483 -9.62 -23.66 15.21
N PRO A 484 -10.32 -23.82 14.07
CA PRO A 484 -11.62 -24.49 14.05
C PRO A 484 -11.50 -26.03 14.09
N ASP A 485 -12.52 -26.69 14.66
CA ASP A 485 -12.81 -28.10 14.38
C ASP A 485 -13.46 -28.23 13.01
N LEU A 486 -12.93 -29.15 12.19
CA LEU A 486 -13.46 -29.43 10.87
C LEU A 486 -14.22 -30.76 10.85
N ASP A 487 -15.36 -30.82 10.18
CA ASP A 487 -16.03 -32.10 9.87
C ASP A 487 -15.27 -32.88 8.78
N ALA A 488 -15.75 -34.08 8.45
CA ALA A 488 -15.17 -34.92 7.40
C ALA A 488 -15.21 -34.30 5.99
N HIS A 489 -15.95 -33.19 5.81
CA HIS A 489 -16.08 -32.44 4.57
C HIS A 489 -15.29 -31.12 4.59
N GLY A 490 -14.60 -30.81 5.69
CA GLY A 490 -13.81 -29.59 5.85
C GLY A 490 -14.61 -28.35 6.30
N ASN A 491 -15.86 -28.50 6.73
CA ASN A 491 -16.66 -27.38 7.26
C ASN A 491 -16.35 -27.13 8.73
N VAL A 492 -16.34 -25.87 9.13
CA VAL A 492 -16.17 -25.49 10.55
C VAL A 492 -17.39 -25.93 11.36
N THR A 493 -17.15 -26.81 12.32
CA THR A 493 -18.17 -27.29 13.27
C THR A 493 -18.12 -26.55 14.60
N ARG A 494 -16.94 -26.05 14.98
CA ARG A 494 -16.70 -25.27 16.20
C ARG A 494 -15.47 -24.38 16.01
N TRP A 495 -15.52 -23.17 16.55
CA TRP A 495 -14.33 -22.33 16.72
C TRP A 495 -13.78 -22.54 18.13
N HIS A 496 -12.56 -23.04 18.28
CA HIS A 496 -11.89 -23.04 19.58
C HIS A 496 -11.33 -21.66 19.88
N GLY A 497 -11.44 -21.27 21.15
CA GLY A 497 -10.98 -19.97 21.64
C GLY A 497 -9.47 -19.76 21.54
N THR A 498 -8.66 -20.82 21.39
CA THR A 498 -7.19 -20.67 21.35
C THR A 498 -6.46 -21.73 20.50
N CYS A 499 -5.36 -21.35 19.84
CA CYS A 499 -4.39 -22.28 19.24
C CYS A 499 -3.16 -22.52 20.15
N LYS A 500 -3.36 -22.57 21.48
CA LYS A 500 -2.31 -22.59 22.53
C LYS A 500 -1.14 -23.57 22.31
N TYR A 501 -1.42 -24.75 21.78
CA TYR A 501 -0.42 -25.80 21.56
C TYR A 501 -0.42 -26.31 20.11
N VAL A 502 -0.94 -25.51 19.19
CA VAL A 502 -0.99 -25.83 17.77
C VAL A 502 0.31 -25.36 17.13
N ASN A 503 0.96 -26.21 16.33
CA ASN A 503 2.11 -25.79 15.54
C ASN A 503 1.76 -24.50 14.76
N ARG A 504 2.61 -23.47 14.78
CA ARG A 504 2.35 -22.21 14.09
C ARG A 504 1.93 -22.41 12.63
N GLN A 505 2.50 -23.40 11.94
CA GLN A 505 2.18 -23.75 10.54
C GLN A 505 0.74 -24.26 10.34
N ASN A 506 0.03 -24.59 11.41
CA ASN A 506 -1.34 -25.09 11.41
C ASN A 506 -2.33 -24.05 11.95
N ILE A 507 -1.89 -22.82 12.24
CA ILE A 507 -2.80 -21.71 12.51
C ILE A 507 -3.39 -21.28 11.17
N THR A 508 -4.72 -21.37 11.05
CA THR A 508 -5.43 -21.22 9.77
C THR A 508 -6.32 -19.98 9.69
N PHE A 509 -6.61 -19.32 10.81
CA PHE A 509 -7.37 -18.06 10.86
C PHE A 509 -6.73 -17.06 11.82
N MET A 510 -6.85 -15.79 11.47
CA MET A 510 -6.38 -14.65 12.27
C MET A 510 -7.41 -13.52 12.20
N GLY A 511 -7.73 -12.94 13.35
CA GLY A 511 -8.47 -11.71 13.48
C GLY A 511 -7.52 -10.56 13.71
N PHE A 512 -7.43 -9.64 12.74
CA PHE A 512 -6.65 -8.42 12.88
C PHE A 512 -7.58 -7.28 13.31
N ALA A 513 -7.13 -6.47 14.27
CA ALA A 513 -7.91 -5.38 14.86
C ALA A 513 -7.17 -4.04 14.83
N ILE A 514 -7.93 -2.96 14.64
CA ILE A 514 -7.49 -1.57 14.78
C ILE A 514 -8.42 -0.85 15.75
N ARG A 515 -7.83 -0.09 16.67
CA ARG A 515 -8.51 0.76 17.65
C ARG A 515 -8.04 2.19 17.51
N THR A 516 -8.89 3.03 16.92
CA THR A 516 -8.73 4.50 16.89
C THR A 516 -9.39 5.09 18.13
N LEU A 517 -9.38 6.41 18.34
CA LEU A 517 -10.08 7.03 19.47
C LEU A 517 -11.58 6.67 19.51
N TYR A 518 -12.24 6.63 18.35
CA TYR A 518 -13.69 6.47 18.22
C TYR A 518 -14.17 5.10 17.78
N TRP A 519 -13.30 4.30 17.16
CA TRP A 519 -13.73 3.08 16.49
C TRP A 519 -12.81 1.91 16.80
N ARG A 520 -13.41 0.74 16.98
CA ARG A 520 -12.73 -0.54 16.92
C ARG A 520 -13.24 -1.31 15.71
N TYR A 521 -12.34 -1.70 14.82
CA TYR A 521 -12.64 -2.51 13.65
C TYR A 521 -11.82 -3.79 13.68
N VAL A 522 -12.45 -4.92 13.39
CA VAL A 522 -11.81 -6.24 13.31
C VAL A 522 -12.19 -6.90 12.00
N VAL A 523 -11.22 -7.55 11.36
CA VAL A 523 -11.48 -8.48 10.26
C VAL A 523 -10.83 -9.83 10.57
N TRP A 524 -11.64 -10.87 10.53
CA TRP A 524 -11.23 -12.26 10.67
C TRP A 524 -11.21 -12.92 9.30
N MET A 525 -10.08 -13.54 8.97
CA MET A 525 -9.84 -14.16 7.67
C MET A 525 -8.95 -15.39 7.78
N ARG A 526 -8.85 -16.15 6.69
CA ARG A 526 -7.84 -17.20 6.58
C ARG A 526 -6.44 -16.61 6.74
N PHE A 527 -5.56 -17.38 7.34
CA PHE A 527 -4.17 -17.01 7.59
C PHE A 527 -3.22 -18.05 7.01
N ASP A 528 -2.34 -17.61 6.13
CA ASP A 528 -1.20 -18.37 5.66
C ASP A 528 -0.06 -18.18 6.66
N SER A 529 0.07 -19.13 7.57
CA SER A 529 1.11 -19.14 8.58
C SER A 529 2.51 -19.46 8.05
N THR A 530 2.63 -19.96 6.81
CA THR A 530 3.93 -20.19 6.17
C THR A 530 4.53 -18.88 5.70
N ASN A 531 3.71 -18.04 5.08
CA ASN A 531 4.09 -16.70 4.63
C ASN A 531 3.77 -15.60 5.64
N ASN A 532 3.21 -15.97 6.80
CA ASN A 532 2.85 -15.08 7.90
C ASN A 532 1.90 -13.95 7.47
N ARG A 533 0.89 -14.28 6.65
CA ARG A 533 0.04 -13.32 5.93
C ARG A 533 -1.43 -13.71 6.00
N GLY A 534 -2.30 -12.71 6.17
CA GLY A 534 -3.76 -12.89 6.00
C GLY A 534 -4.15 -12.97 4.53
N HIS A 535 -5.16 -13.76 4.19
CA HIS A 535 -5.76 -13.79 2.86
C HIS A 535 -6.69 -12.58 2.66
N TRP A 536 -6.12 -11.40 2.45
CA TRP A 536 -6.86 -10.15 2.28
C TRP A 536 -7.85 -10.18 1.10
N GLU A 537 -7.54 -10.98 0.09
CA GLU A 537 -8.41 -11.25 -1.06
C GLU A 537 -9.74 -11.93 -0.69
N ASP A 538 -9.81 -12.67 0.42
CA ASP A 538 -11.06 -13.23 0.91
C ASP A 538 -11.98 -12.16 1.52
N CYS A 539 -11.40 -11.00 1.84
CA CYS A 539 -12.01 -9.92 2.60
C CYS A 539 -11.96 -8.58 1.86
N ASP A 540 -12.11 -8.57 0.53
CA ASP A 540 -12.03 -7.35 -0.28
C ASP A 540 -12.96 -6.22 0.23
N VAL A 541 -12.42 -5.01 0.28
CA VAL A 541 -13.13 -3.78 0.67
C VAL A 541 -14.31 -3.49 -0.24
N ALA A 542 -14.23 -3.87 -1.52
CA ALA A 542 -15.34 -3.74 -2.47
C ALA A 542 -16.58 -4.55 -2.06
N GLU A 543 -16.40 -5.56 -1.20
CA GLU A 543 -17.44 -6.45 -0.71
C GLU A 543 -17.72 -6.24 0.79
N ILE A 544 -17.52 -5.03 1.32
CA ILE A 544 -17.67 -4.76 2.77
C ILE A 544 -19.08 -5.08 3.30
N GLU A 545 -20.09 -5.00 2.44
CA GLU A 545 -21.49 -5.28 2.75
C GLU A 545 -21.81 -6.79 2.77
N ASN A 546 -20.91 -7.65 2.28
CA ASN A 546 -21.08 -9.09 2.28
C ASN A 546 -20.18 -9.76 3.33
N THR A 547 -20.73 -10.66 4.14
CA THR A 547 -19.96 -11.62 4.94
C THR A 547 -19.94 -12.97 4.26
N THR A 548 -18.76 -13.55 4.09
CA THR A 548 -18.57 -14.90 3.54
C THR A 548 -18.17 -15.85 4.65
N ALA A 549 -18.25 -17.17 4.42
CA ALA A 549 -17.74 -18.16 5.38
C ALA A 549 -16.22 -18.02 5.66
N LEU A 550 -15.50 -17.27 4.82
CA LEU A 550 -14.05 -17.07 4.89
C LEU A 550 -13.66 -15.68 5.41
N CYS A 551 -14.63 -14.78 5.60
CA CYS A 551 -14.41 -13.41 6.03
C CYS A 551 -15.51 -12.90 6.97
N ALA A 552 -15.13 -12.59 8.22
CA ALA A 552 -16.02 -11.95 9.19
C ALA A 552 -15.49 -10.59 9.61
N ARG A 553 -16.39 -9.61 9.80
CA ARG A 553 -16.03 -8.23 10.10
C ARG A 553 -16.83 -7.70 11.27
N GLU A 554 -16.18 -6.89 12.09
CA GLU A 554 -16.78 -6.24 13.26
C GLU A 554 -16.42 -4.76 13.27
N LEU A 555 -17.38 -3.90 13.56
CA LEU A 555 -17.17 -2.47 13.78
C LEU A 555 -17.95 -2.00 15.00
N TYR A 556 -17.27 -1.38 15.95
CA TYR A 556 -17.86 -0.86 17.18
C TYR A 556 -17.45 0.61 17.41
N ILE A 557 -18.36 1.41 17.95
CA ILE A 557 -18.14 2.82 18.31
C ILE A 557 -17.75 2.96 19.79
N HIS A 558 -16.80 3.84 20.07
CA HIS A 558 -16.22 4.15 21.37
C HIS A 558 -16.18 5.68 21.63
N SER A 559 -17.23 6.40 21.20
CA SER A 559 -17.33 7.87 21.25
C SER A 559 -17.41 8.48 22.65
N SER A 560 -17.55 7.65 23.68
CA SER A 560 -17.67 8.05 25.09
C SER A 560 -16.55 7.50 25.97
N SER A 561 -15.41 7.07 25.42
CA SER A 561 -14.35 6.34 26.17
C SER A 561 -13.68 7.11 27.32
N THR A 562 -14.15 8.32 27.65
CA THR A 562 -13.90 9.01 28.92
C THR A 562 -14.74 8.51 30.10
N ASN A 563 -15.78 7.69 29.86
CA ASN A 563 -16.76 7.29 30.86
C ASN A 563 -16.62 5.81 31.29
N ASN A 564 -16.88 5.61 32.58
CA ASN A 564 -16.99 4.39 33.41
C ASN A 564 -17.73 3.14 32.87
N ASP A 565 -17.84 2.94 31.56
CA ASP A 565 -18.86 2.12 30.93
C ASP A 565 -18.37 0.71 30.53
N PHE A 566 -17.62 0.05 31.42
CA PHE A 566 -17.14 -1.34 31.23
C PHE A 566 -18.25 -2.33 30.81
N GLY A 567 -19.53 -2.03 31.06
CA GLY A 567 -20.68 -2.83 30.65
C GLY A 567 -21.27 -2.55 29.26
N SER A 568 -21.15 -1.33 28.70
CA SER A 568 -21.90 -0.90 27.49
C SER A 568 -21.09 -0.86 26.19
N LEU A 569 -19.80 -1.16 26.26
CA LEU A 569 -18.93 -1.21 25.08
C LEU A 569 -19.39 -2.29 24.10
N GLU A 570 -19.20 -2.03 22.79
CA GLU A 570 -19.29 -3.05 21.73
C GLU A 570 -20.63 -3.81 21.70
N SER A 571 -21.71 -3.06 21.90
CA SER A 571 -23.06 -3.60 22.07
C SER A 571 -23.77 -3.99 20.78
N GLN A 572 -23.36 -3.37 19.68
CA GLN A 572 -23.92 -3.55 18.35
C GLN A 572 -22.80 -3.52 17.32
N ASN A 573 -22.76 -4.52 16.44
CA ASN A 573 -21.87 -4.52 15.30
C ASN A 573 -22.42 -3.59 14.22
N LEU A 574 -21.70 -2.51 13.89
CA LEU A 574 -22.11 -1.45 12.98
C LEU A 574 -21.51 -1.59 11.58
N VAL A 575 -20.87 -2.72 11.26
CA VAL A 575 -20.14 -2.87 10.00
C VAL A 575 -21.02 -2.63 8.76
N PHE A 576 -22.26 -3.13 8.80
CA PHE A 576 -23.22 -2.98 7.70
C PHE A 576 -23.94 -1.63 7.70
N SER A 577 -24.11 -0.99 8.85
CA SER A 577 -24.73 0.35 8.94
C SER A 577 -23.73 1.48 8.72
N LYS A 578 -22.42 1.20 8.79
CA LYS A 578 -21.33 2.17 8.56
C LYS A 578 -20.24 1.64 7.62
N PRO A 579 -20.59 1.22 6.38
CA PRO A 579 -19.67 0.55 5.46
C PRO A 579 -18.48 1.43 5.04
N LYS A 580 -18.67 2.76 4.92
CA LYS A 580 -17.58 3.70 4.59
C LYS A 580 -16.50 3.78 5.67
N VAL A 581 -16.91 3.77 6.95
CA VAL A 581 -15.98 3.77 8.10
C VAL A 581 -15.24 2.43 8.15
N ALA A 582 -15.97 1.33 7.99
CA ALA A 582 -15.40 0.00 7.92
C ALA A 582 -14.35 -0.13 6.79
N ALA A 583 -14.65 0.38 5.59
CA ALA A 583 -13.73 0.36 4.45
C ALA A 583 -12.44 1.15 4.71
N PHE A 584 -12.57 2.34 5.29
CA PHE A 584 -11.42 3.16 5.65
C PHE A 584 -10.51 2.47 6.68
N LEU A 585 -11.10 1.90 7.74
CA LEU A 585 -10.36 1.19 8.78
C LEU A 585 -9.76 -0.11 8.26
N HIS A 586 -10.47 -0.82 7.37
CA HIS A 586 -9.94 -2.01 6.70
C HIS A 586 -8.67 -1.71 5.91
N LEU A 587 -8.64 -0.61 5.14
CA LEU A 587 -7.44 -0.21 4.40
C LEU A 587 -6.28 0.15 5.34
N LYS A 588 -6.53 0.85 6.46
CA LYS A 588 -5.50 1.12 7.47
C LYS A 588 -4.95 -0.18 8.08
N LEU A 589 -5.82 -1.12 8.34
CA LEU A 589 -5.48 -2.38 8.98
C LEU A 589 -4.70 -3.29 8.01
N ARG A 590 -5.11 -3.35 6.74
CA ARG A 590 -4.32 -3.98 5.67
C ARG A 590 -2.93 -3.38 5.60
N ARG A 591 -2.77 -2.04 5.61
CA ARG A 591 -1.45 -1.36 5.63
C ARG A 591 -0.55 -1.80 6.77
N GLN A 592 -1.13 -2.08 7.93
CA GLN A 592 -0.37 -2.50 9.09
C GLN A 592 0.07 -3.97 9.02
N PHE A 593 -0.75 -4.84 8.42
CA PHE A 593 -0.60 -6.30 8.56
C PHE A 593 -0.31 -7.03 7.23
N ASP A 594 -0.43 -6.39 6.06
CA ASP A 594 -0.09 -6.92 4.74
C ASP A 594 1.24 -6.30 4.30
N ALA A 595 2.36 -6.95 4.63
CA ALA A 595 3.71 -6.46 4.32
C ALA A 595 4.05 -6.42 2.81
N ASN A 596 3.12 -6.83 1.94
CA ASN A 596 3.31 -6.98 0.50
C ASN A 596 2.68 -5.85 -0.31
N PHE A 597 2.54 -4.64 0.24
CA PHE A 597 2.17 -3.50 -0.59
C PHE A 597 2.74 -2.15 -0.14
N ILE A 598 2.91 -1.27 -1.12
CA ILE A 598 3.35 0.11 -0.96
C ILE A 598 2.22 1.06 -1.36
N ARG A 599 2.17 2.24 -0.73
CA ARG A 599 1.18 3.28 -1.06
C ARG A 599 1.82 4.35 -1.92
N VAL A 600 1.20 4.63 -3.06
CA VAL A 600 1.52 5.77 -3.91
C VAL A 600 0.33 6.71 -3.88
N THR A 601 0.55 8.00 -3.62
CA THR A 601 -0.51 9.02 -3.64
C THR A 601 -0.31 9.92 -4.85
N VAL A 602 -1.35 10.12 -5.65
CA VAL A 602 -1.38 11.15 -6.69
C VAL A 602 -1.68 12.48 -6.01
N ASN A 603 -0.72 13.39 -6.05
CA ASN A 603 -0.80 14.71 -5.42
C ASN A 603 -1.49 15.72 -6.31
N ASN A 604 -1.18 15.71 -7.61
CA ASN A 604 -1.71 16.66 -8.57
C ASN A 604 -1.55 16.15 -10.01
N ILE A 605 -2.28 16.76 -10.93
CA ILE A 605 -2.10 16.64 -12.37
C ILE A 605 -2.00 17.99 -13.06
N ALA A 606 -1.33 18.04 -14.21
CA ALA A 606 -1.22 19.22 -15.06
C ALA A 606 -1.34 18.86 -16.55
N LEU A 607 -1.65 19.85 -17.39
CA LEU A 607 -1.59 19.68 -18.84
C LEU A 607 -0.13 19.47 -19.28
N GLY A 608 0.13 18.34 -19.94
CA GLY A 608 1.40 18.02 -20.56
C GLY A 608 1.38 18.28 -22.08
N THR A 609 2.07 17.42 -22.81
CA THR A 609 2.19 17.44 -24.28
C THR A 609 0.89 17.05 -25.00
N LYS A 610 0.91 17.11 -26.33
CA LYS A 610 -0.15 16.59 -27.20
C LYS A 610 0.42 15.57 -28.19
N THR A 611 -0.28 14.47 -28.35
CA THR A 611 -0.05 13.48 -29.42
C THR A 611 -1.09 13.66 -30.52
N ALA A 612 -0.92 12.95 -31.64
CA ALA A 612 -1.96 12.89 -32.66
C ALA A 612 -3.17 12.06 -32.20
N VAL A 613 -4.32 12.27 -32.86
CA VAL A 613 -5.53 11.45 -32.58
C VAL A 613 -5.28 9.97 -32.86
N ARG A 614 -4.46 9.67 -33.88
CA ARG A 614 -4.05 8.31 -34.26
C ARG A 614 -2.66 7.96 -33.72
N TYR A 615 -2.42 8.28 -32.45
CA TYR A 615 -1.10 8.13 -31.83
C TYR A 615 -0.54 6.70 -31.93
N VAL A 616 -1.38 5.68 -31.69
CA VAL A 616 -0.96 4.27 -31.75
C VAL A 616 -1.04 3.78 -33.19
N GLY A 617 0.08 3.35 -33.74
CA GLY A 617 0.16 2.73 -35.06
C GLY A 617 0.93 1.42 -35.04
N PHE A 618 0.96 0.76 -36.19
CA PHE A 618 1.71 -0.46 -36.42
C PHE A 618 2.16 -0.52 -37.87
N THR A 619 3.18 -1.32 -38.14
CA THR A 619 3.70 -1.49 -39.50
C THR A 619 3.14 -2.75 -40.18
N LEU A 620 3.32 -2.84 -41.49
CA LEU A 620 3.22 -4.08 -42.27
C LEU A 620 4.40 -4.11 -43.24
N ASP A 621 5.24 -5.13 -43.07
CA ASP A 621 6.55 -5.23 -43.73
C ASP A 621 6.46 -5.95 -45.09
N TRP A 622 7.54 -5.88 -45.87
CA TRP A 622 7.68 -6.48 -47.19
C TRP A 622 8.29 -7.89 -47.18
N TRP A 623 8.93 -8.32 -46.09
CA TRP A 623 9.67 -9.59 -46.01
C TRP A 623 8.87 -10.81 -46.49
N GLU A 624 9.45 -11.62 -47.37
CA GLU A 624 8.85 -12.85 -47.91
C GLU A 624 9.17 -14.09 -47.06
N CYS A 625 8.37 -15.15 -47.25
CA CYS A 625 8.58 -16.46 -46.62
C CYS A 625 9.98 -17.04 -46.91
N GLY A 626 10.67 -17.51 -45.86
CA GLY A 626 11.99 -18.14 -45.98
C GLY A 626 13.19 -17.18 -45.89
N ASP A 627 12.95 -15.88 -45.72
CA ASP A 627 14.02 -14.96 -45.34
C ASP A 627 14.40 -15.16 -43.86
N THR A 628 15.65 -15.55 -43.62
CA THR A 628 16.19 -15.80 -42.27
C THR A 628 17.12 -14.68 -41.80
N GLY A 629 17.36 -13.66 -42.63
CA GLY A 629 18.25 -12.54 -42.33
C GLY A 629 17.74 -11.60 -41.24
N SER A 630 16.41 -11.56 -41.04
CA SER A 630 15.70 -10.66 -40.13
C SER A 630 15.13 -11.34 -38.86
N GLY A 631 15.64 -12.53 -38.50
CA GLY A 631 15.47 -13.14 -37.17
C GLY A 631 14.08 -13.67 -36.79
N GLY A 632 13.16 -13.90 -37.73
CA GLY A 632 11.89 -14.58 -37.47
C GLY A 632 11.24 -15.15 -38.74
N ASP A 633 10.11 -15.84 -38.58
CA ASP A 633 9.29 -16.33 -39.69
C ASP A 633 8.42 -15.20 -40.25
N TRP A 634 8.47 -14.99 -41.56
CA TRP A 634 7.69 -13.97 -42.28
C TRP A 634 6.66 -14.54 -43.25
N CYS A 635 6.49 -15.87 -43.27
CA CYS A 635 5.50 -16.50 -44.13
C CYS A 635 4.08 -15.98 -43.84
N GLN A 636 3.34 -15.62 -44.91
CA GLN A 636 1.97 -15.10 -44.81
C GLN A 636 1.83 -13.85 -43.91
N SER A 637 2.88 -13.05 -43.81
CA SER A 637 2.89 -11.82 -43.02
C SER A 637 3.43 -10.61 -43.79
N SER A 638 3.89 -10.82 -45.03
CA SER A 638 4.28 -9.74 -45.93
C SER A 638 3.04 -8.95 -46.36
N VAL A 639 3.22 -7.67 -46.66
CA VAL A 639 2.25 -6.88 -47.42
C VAL A 639 1.84 -7.59 -48.72
N LEU A 640 2.69 -8.44 -49.30
CA LEU A 640 2.41 -9.19 -50.53
C LEU A 640 1.49 -10.40 -50.33
N ASP A 641 1.55 -11.07 -49.16
CA ASP A 641 0.96 -12.40 -48.98
C ASP A 641 0.17 -12.59 -47.67
N VAL A 642 0.09 -11.57 -46.80
CA VAL A 642 -0.74 -11.60 -45.59
C VAL A 642 -2.20 -11.94 -45.92
N ASN A 643 -2.77 -12.91 -45.19
CA ASN A 643 -4.14 -13.37 -45.35
C ASN A 643 -5.11 -12.41 -44.69
N LEU A 644 -5.43 -11.33 -45.41
CA LEU A 644 -6.31 -10.27 -44.96
C LEU A 644 -7.73 -10.77 -44.63
N GLU A 645 -8.18 -11.86 -45.24
CA GLU A 645 -9.52 -12.44 -45.04
C GLU A 645 -9.62 -13.35 -43.79
N HIS A 646 -8.52 -13.54 -43.06
CA HIS A 646 -8.53 -14.44 -41.91
C HIS A 646 -9.44 -13.89 -40.77
N PRO A 647 -10.42 -14.67 -40.24
CA PRO A 647 -11.41 -14.16 -39.29
C PRO A 647 -10.82 -13.52 -38.02
N ARG A 648 -9.74 -14.10 -37.48
CA ARG A 648 -9.05 -13.54 -36.31
C ARG A 648 -8.37 -12.21 -36.64
N LEU A 649 -7.74 -12.09 -37.80
CA LEU A 649 -7.10 -10.84 -38.23
C LEU A 649 -8.14 -9.74 -38.48
N GLN A 650 -9.25 -10.08 -39.13
CA GLN A 650 -10.40 -9.17 -39.32
C GLN A 650 -10.96 -8.68 -37.97
N SER A 651 -11.11 -9.59 -36.99
CA SER A 651 -11.54 -9.23 -35.63
C SER A 651 -10.52 -8.32 -34.92
N ALA A 652 -9.22 -8.59 -35.10
CA ALA A 652 -8.14 -7.78 -34.54
C ALA A 652 -8.15 -6.35 -35.11
N LEU A 653 -8.27 -6.22 -36.43
CA LEU A 653 -8.37 -4.93 -37.12
C LEU A 653 -9.63 -4.16 -36.73
N HIS A 654 -10.76 -4.85 -36.51
CA HIS A 654 -11.97 -4.22 -35.98
C HIS A 654 -11.75 -3.60 -34.59
N LEU A 655 -10.95 -4.24 -33.72
CA LEU A 655 -10.65 -3.69 -32.41
C LEU A 655 -9.72 -2.47 -32.47
N LEU A 656 -8.84 -2.43 -33.48
CA LEU A 656 -7.88 -1.36 -33.76
C LEU A 656 -8.47 -0.23 -34.63
N SER A 657 -9.74 -0.29 -35.05
CA SER A 657 -10.35 0.69 -35.97
C SER A 657 -10.37 2.13 -35.44
N ASP A 658 -10.58 3.09 -36.35
CA ASP A 658 -10.88 4.52 -36.12
C ASP A 658 -9.77 5.40 -35.53
N ARG A 659 -8.91 4.86 -34.66
CA ARG A 659 -7.89 5.61 -33.91
C ARG A 659 -6.48 5.07 -34.07
N THR A 660 -6.25 4.23 -35.07
CA THR A 660 -4.91 3.72 -35.36
C THR A 660 -4.47 4.05 -36.79
N LEU A 661 -3.18 3.86 -36.98
CA LEU A 661 -2.45 4.05 -38.21
C LEU A 661 -1.77 2.74 -38.62
N LEU A 662 -1.81 2.41 -39.91
CA LEU A 662 -0.98 1.40 -40.53
C LEU A 662 0.10 2.07 -41.38
N ARG A 663 1.37 1.78 -41.10
CA ARG A 663 2.51 2.12 -41.96
C ARG A 663 2.86 0.90 -42.82
N VAL A 664 2.84 1.03 -44.14
CA VAL A 664 3.41 0.03 -45.03
C VAL A 664 4.81 0.49 -45.40
N GLY A 665 5.81 -0.25 -44.94
CA GLY A 665 7.22 0.10 -45.09
C GLY A 665 8.15 -0.87 -44.38
N GLY A 666 9.44 -0.76 -44.66
CA GLY A 666 10.51 -1.60 -44.13
C GLY A 666 11.70 -1.65 -45.08
N SER A 667 12.78 -2.36 -44.72
CA SER A 667 14.07 -2.29 -45.45
C SER A 667 13.98 -2.56 -46.96
N MET A 668 12.92 -3.20 -47.45
CA MET A 668 12.69 -3.47 -48.88
C MET A 668 11.97 -2.35 -49.64
N ASP A 669 11.61 -1.23 -49.00
CA ASP A 669 11.03 -0.08 -49.70
C ASP A 669 11.96 0.40 -50.83
N VAL A 670 13.27 0.35 -50.63
CA VAL A 670 14.26 0.71 -51.67
C VAL A 670 14.23 -0.24 -52.88
N GLU A 671 13.67 -1.45 -52.75
CA GLU A 671 13.60 -2.45 -53.83
C GLU A 671 12.19 -2.64 -54.42
N ALA A 672 11.15 -2.11 -53.76
CA ALA A 672 9.76 -2.30 -54.15
C ALA A 672 9.39 -1.61 -55.48
N ARG A 673 8.48 -2.23 -56.25
CA ARG A 673 7.90 -1.70 -57.50
C ARG A 673 6.41 -1.98 -57.57
N TYR A 674 5.66 -1.04 -58.12
CA TYR A 674 4.22 -1.17 -58.33
C TYR A 674 3.92 -1.45 -59.81
N LEU A 675 3.20 -2.53 -60.08
CA LEU A 675 2.80 -2.92 -61.43
C LEU A 675 1.45 -2.31 -61.78
N LEU A 676 1.47 -1.03 -62.21
CA LEU A 676 0.27 -0.25 -62.53
C LEU A 676 0.09 -0.04 -64.04
N ASN A 677 1.19 -0.10 -64.80
CA ASN A 677 1.19 0.03 -66.25
C ASN A 677 1.78 -1.22 -66.93
N PRO A 678 1.36 -1.55 -68.17
CA PRO A 678 1.91 -2.70 -68.91
C PRO A 678 3.43 -2.64 -69.13
N SER A 679 4.03 -1.44 -69.14
CA SER A 679 5.49 -1.24 -69.24
C SER A 679 6.26 -1.68 -68.00
N ASP A 680 5.58 -1.84 -66.87
CA ASP A 680 6.20 -2.14 -65.59
C ASP A 680 6.49 -3.65 -65.47
N GLU A 681 5.80 -4.51 -66.23
CA GLU A 681 6.00 -5.97 -66.25
C GLU A 681 7.42 -6.39 -66.69
N GLU A 682 8.11 -5.56 -67.48
CA GLU A 682 9.50 -5.80 -67.91
C GLU A 682 10.51 -5.78 -66.73
N TRP A 683 10.11 -5.26 -65.56
CA TRP A 683 10.98 -5.04 -64.41
C TRP A 683 10.98 -6.23 -63.44
N CYS A 684 10.03 -7.14 -63.57
CA CYS A 684 9.78 -8.24 -62.65
C CYS A 684 10.16 -9.58 -63.29
N HIS A 685 11.44 -9.96 -63.18
CA HIS A 685 11.95 -11.24 -63.73
C HIS A 685 12.72 -12.05 -62.68
N SER A 686 12.07 -13.09 -62.15
CA SER A 686 12.53 -14.23 -61.31
C SER A 686 13.35 -13.95 -60.03
N PRO A 687 13.02 -14.60 -58.90
CA PRO A 687 13.75 -14.44 -57.64
C PRO A 687 15.16 -15.03 -57.70
N ARG A 688 16.14 -14.31 -57.17
CA ARG A 688 17.51 -14.81 -56.88
C ARG A 688 17.79 -14.69 -55.38
N PRO A 689 18.68 -15.54 -54.82
CA PRO A 689 19.01 -15.48 -53.40
C PRO A 689 19.72 -14.17 -53.02
N PHE A 690 19.49 -13.80 -51.75
CA PHE A 690 19.88 -12.59 -51.01
C PHE A 690 21.30 -12.05 -51.28
N ARG A 691 21.45 -10.70 -51.30
CA ARG A 691 22.69 -9.91 -51.50
C ARG A 691 23.40 -10.06 -52.86
N SER A 692 22.63 -10.02 -53.94
CA SER A 692 23.15 -9.59 -55.24
C SER A 692 22.34 -8.39 -55.72
N GLU A 693 22.99 -7.42 -56.37
CA GLU A 693 22.55 -6.05 -56.66
C GLU A 693 21.26 -5.88 -57.52
N ASN A 694 20.34 -6.86 -57.55
CA ASN A 694 19.13 -6.85 -58.39
C ASN A 694 17.99 -7.70 -57.80
N ILE A 695 17.55 -7.45 -56.56
CA ILE A 695 16.24 -7.96 -56.10
C ILE A 695 15.23 -6.82 -56.30
N THR A 696 14.13 -7.15 -56.98
CA THR A 696 13.01 -6.24 -57.22
C THR A 696 11.76 -6.94 -56.71
N ILE A 697 11.19 -6.45 -55.62
CA ILE A 697 9.90 -6.93 -55.12
C ILE A 697 8.79 -6.20 -55.88
N CYS A 698 7.82 -6.94 -56.42
CA CYS A 698 6.76 -6.37 -57.25
C CYS A 698 5.38 -6.58 -56.63
N MET A 699 4.64 -5.48 -56.44
CA MET A 699 3.24 -5.49 -56.01
C MET A 699 2.32 -5.28 -57.20
N ASN A 700 1.41 -6.23 -57.43
CA ASN A 700 0.36 -6.11 -58.43
C ASN A 700 -0.75 -5.16 -57.97
N GLN A 701 -1.39 -4.47 -58.91
CA GLN A 701 -2.54 -3.60 -58.66
C GLN A 701 -3.64 -4.26 -57.81
N SER A 702 -4.01 -5.52 -58.10
CA SER A 702 -5.03 -6.25 -57.32
C SER A 702 -4.68 -6.37 -55.84
N ARG A 703 -3.39 -6.58 -55.51
CA ARG A 703 -2.95 -6.73 -54.13
C ARG A 703 -2.92 -5.38 -53.40
N LEU A 704 -2.52 -4.32 -54.10
CA LEU A 704 -2.64 -2.96 -53.60
C LEU A 704 -4.10 -2.63 -53.26
N ASP A 705 -5.04 -2.95 -54.15
CA ASP A 705 -6.47 -2.72 -53.94
C ASP A 705 -7.01 -3.47 -52.71
N GLU A 706 -6.53 -4.69 -52.43
CA GLU A 706 -6.91 -5.43 -51.21
C GLU A 706 -6.54 -4.66 -49.93
N ILE A 707 -5.33 -4.10 -49.86
CA ILE A 707 -4.84 -3.34 -48.71
C ILE A 707 -5.59 -2.01 -48.55
N LEU A 708 -5.83 -1.31 -49.66
CA LEU A 708 -6.59 -0.05 -49.68
C LEU A 708 -8.04 -0.28 -49.21
N ASN A 709 -8.69 -1.33 -49.72
CA ASN A 709 -10.06 -1.68 -49.32
C ASN A 709 -10.15 -2.07 -47.84
N LEU A 710 -9.15 -2.80 -47.34
CA LEU A 710 -9.10 -3.21 -45.93
C LEU A 710 -8.99 -2.00 -45.00
N THR A 711 -8.00 -1.15 -45.23
CA THR A 711 -7.76 0.06 -44.41
C THR A 711 -8.97 1.00 -44.42
N GLN A 712 -9.59 1.17 -45.59
CA GLN A 712 -10.84 1.92 -45.73
C GLN A 712 -12.00 1.28 -44.94
N SER A 713 -12.15 -0.05 -44.98
CA SER A 713 -13.24 -0.78 -44.30
C SER A 713 -13.16 -0.65 -42.78
N PHE A 714 -11.95 -0.53 -42.23
CA PHE A 714 -11.71 -0.38 -40.80
C PHE A 714 -11.40 1.05 -40.37
N ASN A 715 -11.48 2.04 -41.27
CA ASN A 715 -11.14 3.44 -41.00
C ASN A 715 -9.74 3.59 -40.36
N ILE A 716 -8.80 2.74 -40.77
CA ILE A 716 -7.38 2.79 -40.40
C ILE A 716 -6.70 3.66 -41.44
N SER A 717 -5.88 4.61 -40.99
CA SER A 717 -5.16 5.45 -41.94
C SER A 717 -3.82 4.90 -42.32
N LEU A 718 -3.41 5.27 -43.52
CA LEU A 718 -2.34 4.60 -44.23
C LEU A 718 -1.19 5.57 -44.48
N ILE A 719 -0.03 5.22 -43.94
CA ILE A 719 1.26 5.80 -44.37
C ILE A 719 1.92 4.80 -45.30
N TRP A 720 2.46 5.30 -46.41
CA TRP A 720 3.02 4.45 -47.45
C TRP A 720 4.48 4.80 -47.78
N GLY A 721 5.37 3.83 -47.68
CA GLY A 721 6.76 3.90 -48.09
C GLY A 721 6.92 3.92 -49.62
N LEU A 722 7.55 4.96 -50.15
CA LEU A 722 7.82 5.10 -51.58
C LEU A 722 9.22 4.59 -51.93
N PRO A 723 9.36 3.90 -53.08
CA PRO A 723 10.61 3.28 -53.43
C PRO A 723 11.66 4.29 -53.89
N TYR A 724 12.86 4.17 -53.32
CA TYR A 724 14.07 4.83 -53.79
C TYR A 724 15.17 3.80 -54.08
N PRO A 725 15.21 3.28 -55.32
CA PRO A 725 16.17 2.27 -55.72
C PRO A 725 17.62 2.72 -55.55
N GLY A 726 18.39 1.93 -54.81
CA GLY A 726 19.81 2.18 -54.56
C GLY A 726 20.11 3.21 -53.48
N ALA A 727 19.11 3.74 -52.76
CA ALA A 727 19.31 4.59 -51.60
C ALA A 727 19.47 3.75 -50.31
N TYR A 728 20.48 2.88 -50.25
CA TYR A 728 20.76 2.08 -49.05
C TYR A 728 21.58 2.86 -48.02
N ALA A 729 21.34 2.52 -46.75
CA ALA A 729 22.01 3.07 -45.58
C ALA A 729 23.50 2.68 -45.48
N THR A 730 23.84 1.39 -45.67
CA THR A 730 25.22 0.88 -45.48
C THR A 730 25.39 -0.50 -46.10
N ASN A 731 26.56 -0.75 -46.71
CA ASN A 731 27.09 -2.12 -46.79
C ASN A 731 27.79 -2.42 -45.45
N ASN A 732 27.86 -3.70 -45.02
CA ASN A 732 28.53 -4.18 -43.78
C ASN A 732 30.04 -3.83 -43.61
N LEU A 733 30.57 -2.91 -44.43
CA LEU A 733 31.96 -2.49 -44.51
C LEU A 733 32.16 -0.97 -44.25
N GLY A 734 31.09 -0.20 -44.05
CA GLY A 734 31.20 1.25 -43.78
C GLY A 734 31.54 2.10 -45.01
N ASP A 735 31.38 1.57 -46.23
CA ASP A 735 31.52 2.35 -47.47
C ASP A 735 30.16 2.95 -47.86
N SER A 736 30.13 4.26 -48.09
CA SER A 736 28.97 4.99 -48.59
C SER A 736 28.57 4.46 -49.98
N VAL A 737 27.34 3.95 -50.12
CA VAL A 737 26.78 3.63 -51.43
C VAL A 737 26.48 4.96 -52.15
N ASP A 738 26.88 5.09 -53.42
CA ASP A 738 26.51 6.24 -54.24
C ASP A 738 24.98 6.28 -54.42
N VAL A 739 24.28 7.17 -53.69
CA VAL A 739 22.83 7.35 -53.83
C VAL A 739 22.53 7.88 -55.23
N PRO A 740 21.81 7.13 -56.09
CA PRO A 740 21.59 7.52 -57.48
C PRO A 740 20.56 8.64 -57.58
N VAL A 741 20.45 9.28 -58.76
CA VAL A 741 19.35 10.22 -59.03
C VAL A 741 18.02 9.48 -58.98
N TRP A 742 17.08 9.94 -58.15
CA TRP A 742 15.77 9.30 -58.01
C TRP A 742 14.94 9.35 -59.30
N ASN A 743 14.57 8.18 -59.82
CA ASN A 743 13.56 8.05 -60.86
C ASN A 743 12.17 7.92 -60.21
N ALA A 744 11.47 9.05 -60.12
CA ALA A 744 10.18 9.14 -59.43
C ALA A 744 8.99 8.55 -60.20
N THR A 745 9.17 8.03 -61.42
CA THR A 745 8.05 7.64 -62.30
C THR A 745 7.11 6.62 -61.63
N ASN A 746 7.64 5.50 -61.14
CA ASN A 746 6.83 4.45 -60.52
C ASN A 746 6.14 4.92 -59.22
N ALA A 747 6.83 5.72 -58.41
CA ALA A 747 6.25 6.31 -57.20
C ALA A 747 5.13 7.31 -57.54
N PHE A 748 5.30 8.14 -58.57
CA PHE A 748 4.27 9.10 -58.99
C PHE A 748 3.08 8.42 -59.68
N ASP A 749 3.29 7.31 -60.38
CA ASP A 749 2.20 6.48 -60.89
C ASP A 749 1.35 5.90 -59.73
N LEU A 750 2.00 5.43 -58.67
CA LEU A 750 1.30 5.02 -57.44
C LEU A 750 0.52 6.17 -56.81
N LEU A 751 1.15 7.33 -56.62
CA LEU A 751 0.48 8.49 -56.01
C LEU A 751 -0.66 9.02 -56.89
N ALA A 752 -0.56 8.91 -58.21
CA ALA A 752 -1.65 9.25 -59.11
C ALA A 752 -2.80 8.24 -59.04
N TYR A 753 -2.50 6.96 -58.78
CA TYR A 753 -3.48 5.88 -58.67
C TYR A 753 -4.21 5.87 -57.32
N ALA A 754 -3.46 5.95 -56.21
CA ALA A 754 -3.96 5.70 -54.86
C ALA A 754 -3.67 6.83 -53.85
N GLY A 755 -3.11 7.96 -54.30
CA GLY A 755 -2.66 9.02 -53.40
C GLY A 755 -3.73 9.55 -52.43
N ASP A 756 -4.99 9.65 -52.87
CA ASP A 756 -6.10 10.11 -52.02
C ASP A 756 -6.41 9.16 -50.85
N ALA A 757 -5.92 7.92 -50.89
CA ALA A 757 -6.08 6.94 -49.82
C ALA A 757 -4.97 7.03 -48.75
N PHE A 758 -3.87 7.74 -49.03
CA PHE A 758 -2.74 7.87 -48.11
C PHE A 758 -2.88 9.12 -47.24
N GLU A 759 -2.70 8.97 -45.93
CA GLU A 759 -2.64 10.10 -45.00
C GLU A 759 -1.30 10.86 -45.16
N ALA A 760 -0.21 10.11 -45.27
CA ALA A 760 1.12 10.62 -45.57
C ALA A 760 1.97 9.58 -46.32
N VAL A 761 3.11 10.02 -46.84
CA VAL A 761 4.05 9.17 -47.59
C VAL A 761 5.47 9.37 -47.09
N GLU A 762 6.27 8.32 -47.21
CA GLU A 762 7.68 8.32 -46.83
C GLU A 762 8.52 8.02 -48.08
N LEU A 763 9.79 8.44 -48.10
CA LEU A 763 10.67 8.19 -49.25
C LEU A 763 12.00 7.60 -48.80
N ALA A 764 12.31 6.42 -49.35
CA ALA A 764 13.40 5.56 -48.87
C ALA A 764 13.18 5.11 -47.42
N GLU A 765 14.07 4.24 -46.94
CA GLU A 765 13.98 3.63 -45.64
C GLU A 765 15.35 3.63 -44.95
N GLU A 766 15.35 3.84 -43.64
CA GLU A 766 16.55 3.69 -42.80
C GLU A 766 17.75 4.52 -43.31
N LEU A 767 17.54 5.78 -43.70
CA LEU A 767 18.63 6.63 -44.20
C LEU A 767 19.65 6.96 -43.11
N THR A 768 20.94 6.82 -43.44
CA THR A 768 22.09 7.23 -42.60
C THR A 768 22.62 8.62 -43.01
N PRO A 769 23.23 9.39 -42.09
CA PRO A 769 23.80 10.69 -42.40
C PRO A 769 24.85 10.61 -43.51
N LEU A 770 24.66 11.39 -44.57
CA LEU A 770 25.64 11.53 -45.65
C LEU A 770 26.44 12.83 -45.49
N PRO A 771 27.77 12.81 -45.72
CA PRO A 771 28.53 14.05 -45.86
C PRO A 771 28.06 14.83 -47.10
N GLU A 772 28.32 16.14 -47.13
CA GLU A 772 28.04 16.98 -48.31
C GLU A 772 28.70 16.37 -49.56
N SER A 773 27.88 15.75 -50.41
CA SER A 773 28.31 14.92 -51.54
C SER A 773 27.24 14.92 -52.65
N GLN A 774 27.55 14.36 -53.82
CA GLN A 774 26.56 14.20 -54.89
C GLN A 774 25.37 13.33 -54.43
N SER A 775 25.62 12.30 -53.62
CA SER A 775 24.59 11.46 -53.01
C SER A 775 23.64 12.26 -52.13
N PHE A 776 24.18 13.16 -51.29
CA PHE A 776 23.39 14.09 -50.48
C PHE A 776 22.53 15.04 -51.33
N GLN A 777 23.11 15.60 -52.40
CA GLN A 777 22.36 16.47 -53.32
C GLN A 777 21.24 15.71 -54.06
N ASN A 778 21.49 14.47 -54.49
CA ASN A 778 20.48 13.63 -55.14
C ASN A 778 19.28 13.37 -54.21
N LEU A 779 19.55 13.15 -52.91
CA LEU A 779 18.51 12.95 -51.90
C LEU A 779 17.69 14.23 -51.68
N ILE A 780 18.34 15.39 -51.52
CA ILE A 780 17.65 16.69 -51.40
C ILE A 780 16.77 16.96 -52.62
N GLU A 781 17.27 16.71 -53.83
CA GLU A 781 16.48 16.86 -55.07
C GLU A 781 15.28 15.90 -55.13
N ALA A 782 15.43 14.68 -54.61
CA ALA A 782 14.35 13.70 -54.56
C ALA A 782 13.21 14.17 -53.63
N TYR A 783 13.55 14.65 -52.43
CA TYR A 783 12.58 15.21 -51.48
C TYR A 783 11.92 16.50 -51.99
N LEU A 784 12.67 17.36 -52.69
CA LEU A 784 12.10 18.54 -53.37
C LEU A 784 11.06 18.14 -54.43
N LYS A 785 11.37 17.13 -55.26
CA LYS A 785 10.44 16.59 -56.27
C LYS A 785 9.20 16.02 -55.62
N LEU A 786 9.35 15.21 -54.56
CA LEU A 786 8.24 14.61 -53.85
C LEU A 786 7.36 15.67 -53.19
N ARG A 787 7.94 16.63 -52.47
CA ARG A 787 7.18 17.72 -51.81
C ARG A 787 6.40 18.57 -52.82
N ALA A 788 7.01 18.89 -53.96
CA ALA A 788 6.32 19.62 -55.02
C ALA A 788 5.16 18.83 -55.65
N PHE A 789 5.22 17.49 -55.62
CA PHE A 789 4.15 16.62 -56.09
C PHE A 789 3.06 16.43 -55.03
N SER A 790 3.43 16.11 -53.79
CA SER A 790 2.49 15.89 -52.67
C SER A 790 1.61 17.11 -52.41
N GLN A 791 2.16 18.32 -52.51
CA GLN A 791 1.38 19.57 -52.41
C GLN A 791 0.31 19.71 -53.50
N LYS A 792 0.51 19.14 -54.70
CA LYS A 792 -0.50 19.20 -55.78
C LYS A 792 -1.68 18.29 -55.51
N ILE A 793 -1.42 17.13 -54.90
CA ILE A 793 -2.44 16.11 -54.58
C ILE A 793 -2.93 16.18 -53.13
N ARG A 794 -2.46 17.17 -52.35
CA ARG A 794 -2.89 17.47 -50.97
C ARG A 794 -2.69 16.33 -49.96
N ILE A 795 -1.68 15.50 -50.18
CA ILE A 795 -1.21 14.54 -49.18
C ILE A 795 -0.24 15.26 -48.25
N HIS A 796 -0.25 14.95 -46.95
CA HIS A 796 0.76 15.47 -46.04
C HIS A 796 2.17 15.15 -46.58
N GLY A 797 3.06 16.13 -46.50
CA GLY A 797 4.38 16.11 -47.09
C GLY A 797 5.27 15.03 -46.48
N PRO A 798 6.41 14.74 -47.13
CA PRO A 798 7.17 13.54 -46.86
C PRO A 798 7.76 13.52 -45.46
N CYS A 799 7.78 12.34 -44.84
CA CYS A 799 8.67 12.05 -43.72
C CYS A 799 10.03 11.56 -44.23
N VAL A 800 11.11 11.87 -43.52
CA VAL A 800 12.41 11.17 -43.71
C VAL A 800 12.46 10.04 -42.69
N GLY A 801 12.49 8.79 -43.15
CA GLY A 801 12.78 7.62 -42.32
C GLY A 801 14.28 7.56 -42.03
N MET A 802 14.71 8.00 -40.85
CA MET A 802 16.10 7.97 -40.41
C MET A 802 16.32 6.85 -39.39
N VAL A 803 17.45 6.13 -39.50
CA VAL A 803 17.89 5.21 -38.43
C VAL A 803 18.48 6.03 -37.28
N ALA A 804 18.00 5.81 -36.07
CA ALA A 804 18.80 6.12 -34.89
C ALA A 804 19.70 4.90 -34.63
N GLU A 805 20.95 4.94 -35.10
CA GLU A 805 21.86 3.79 -34.96
C GLU A 805 21.92 3.28 -33.51
N THR A 806 22.04 1.95 -33.37
CA THR A 806 21.87 1.20 -32.11
C THR A 806 23.09 1.26 -31.18
N ASN A 807 24.15 1.98 -31.54
CA ASN A 807 25.29 2.24 -30.65
C ASN A 807 25.25 3.69 -30.15
N ASP A 808 25.91 3.96 -29.03
CA ASP A 808 25.98 5.25 -28.30
C ASP A 808 26.35 6.51 -29.15
N ASN A 809 26.51 6.36 -30.47
CA ASN A 809 26.64 7.42 -31.44
C ASN A 809 25.35 7.56 -32.24
N VAL A 810 24.44 8.41 -31.77
CA VAL A 810 23.54 9.10 -32.72
C VAL A 810 24.44 10.02 -33.54
N GLU A 811 25.10 9.51 -34.59
CA GLU A 811 25.96 10.30 -35.49
C GLU A 811 25.18 11.44 -36.19
N CYS A 812 23.85 11.41 -36.09
CA CYS A 812 22.94 12.47 -36.50
C CYS A 812 22.97 13.72 -35.58
N LEU A 813 23.66 13.71 -34.43
CA LEU A 813 23.78 14.81 -33.48
C LEU A 813 25.25 14.99 -33.07
N HIS A 814 25.80 16.19 -33.21
CA HIS A 814 27.13 16.51 -32.69
C HIS A 814 27.12 16.42 -31.15
N GLU A 815 28.28 16.10 -30.53
CA GLU A 815 28.49 16.11 -29.06
C GLU A 815 27.98 17.42 -28.38
N ASP A 816 27.87 18.51 -29.15
CA ASP A 816 27.25 19.78 -28.78
C ASP A 816 25.82 19.93 -29.38
N CYS A 817 24.87 19.11 -28.93
CA CYS A 817 23.40 19.33 -28.95
C CYS A 817 22.76 20.06 -30.16
N GLY A 818 23.20 19.78 -31.39
CA GLY A 818 22.63 20.34 -32.63
C GLY A 818 22.32 19.26 -33.67
N PRO A 819 21.26 19.42 -34.49
CA PRO A 819 20.98 18.51 -35.61
C PRO A 819 22.20 18.42 -36.53
N SER A 820 22.51 17.22 -37.03
CA SER A 820 23.59 17.02 -38.00
C SER A 820 23.40 17.95 -39.20
N PRO A 821 24.47 18.37 -39.89
CA PRO A 821 24.37 19.15 -41.12
C PRO A 821 23.43 18.50 -42.15
N PHE A 822 23.41 17.17 -42.19
CA PHE A 822 22.48 16.38 -42.98
C PHE A 822 21.03 16.70 -42.63
N MET A 823 20.65 16.54 -41.37
CA MET A 823 19.29 16.79 -40.87
C MET A 823 18.90 18.26 -40.99
N GLN A 824 19.80 19.18 -40.63
CA GLN A 824 19.55 20.62 -40.68
C GLN A 824 19.21 21.08 -42.11
N ALA A 825 19.78 20.47 -43.14
CA ALA A 825 19.45 20.80 -44.53
C ALA A 825 18.00 20.46 -44.91
N PHE A 826 17.45 19.34 -44.42
CA PHE A 826 16.03 19.01 -44.63
C PHE A 826 15.10 19.98 -43.91
N ILE A 827 15.50 20.40 -42.69
CA ILE A 827 14.77 21.39 -41.88
C ILE A 827 14.79 22.76 -42.56
N ASP A 828 15.98 23.26 -42.93
CA ASP A 828 16.18 24.59 -43.51
C ASP A 828 15.50 24.74 -44.87
N ALA A 829 15.55 23.69 -45.69
CA ALA A 829 14.86 23.66 -46.97
C ALA A 829 13.35 23.39 -46.83
N ASN A 830 12.85 23.23 -45.60
CA ASN A 830 11.46 22.92 -45.27
C ASN A 830 10.98 21.75 -46.15
N LEU A 831 11.69 20.63 -46.13
CA LEU A 831 11.42 19.47 -46.99
C LEU A 831 10.50 18.45 -46.35
N ILE A 832 10.53 18.35 -45.03
CA ILE A 832 9.77 17.38 -44.24
C ILE A 832 8.71 18.03 -43.37
N ASP A 833 7.63 17.30 -43.13
CA ASP A 833 6.57 17.74 -42.21
C ASP A 833 6.72 17.12 -40.82
N THR A 834 7.32 15.93 -40.74
CA THR A 834 7.65 15.21 -39.51
C THR A 834 9.02 14.55 -39.64
N LEU A 835 9.65 14.28 -38.51
CA LEU A 835 10.86 13.46 -38.43
C LEU A 835 10.48 12.03 -38.04
N CYS A 836 10.72 11.05 -38.92
CA CYS A 836 10.43 9.64 -38.66
C CYS A 836 11.70 8.93 -38.23
N VAL A 837 11.63 8.26 -37.09
CA VAL A 837 12.78 7.61 -36.45
C VAL A 837 12.49 6.14 -36.33
N HIS A 838 13.46 5.31 -36.70
CA HIS A 838 13.46 3.89 -36.42
C HIS A 838 14.39 3.62 -35.26
N SER A 839 13.89 2.89 -34.26
CA SER A 839 14.60 2.71 -33.01
C SER A 839 14.17 1.45 -32.27
N TYR A 840 15.16 0.73 -31.78
CA TYR A 840 15.00 -0.51 -31.06
C TYR A 840 15.85 -0.49 -29.79
N ASP A 841 15.35 -1.12 -28.73
CA ASP A 841 16.09 -1.20 -27.46
C ASP A 841 17.24 -2.20 -27.46
N ASN A 842 17.18 -3.20 -28.34
CA ASN A 842 18.16 -4.29 -28.38
C ASN A 842 18.43 -4.77 -29.81
N ASP A 843 19.66 -5.23 -30.03
CA ASP A 843 20.14 -5.86 -31.27
C ASP A 843 19.91 -7.39 -31.31
N ALA A 844 19.82 -7.94 -32.53
CA ALA A 844 19.56 -9.33 -32.85
C ALA A 844 20.41 -10.30 -32.00
N GLY A 845 19.75 -11.08 -31.12
CA GLY A 845 20.41 -12.09 -30.27
C GLY A 845 20.77 -11.64 -28.85
N ALA A 846 20.41 -10.44 -28.42
CA ALA A 846 20.57 -10.01 -27.02
C ALA A 846 19.63 -10.79 -26.08
N ASN A 847 20.15 -11.19 -24.92
CA ASN A 847 19.42 -12.05 -23.97
C ASN A 847 18.58 -11.18 -23.01
N TRP A 848 17.27 -11.04 -23.28
CA TRP A 848 16.37 -10.23 -22.45
C TRP A 848 15.72 -11.07 -21.35
N THR A 849 16.33 -11.08 -20.16
CA THR A 849 15.82 -11.81 -18.99
C THR A 849 15.34 -10.90 -17.86
N GLN A 850 15.35 -9.57 -18.05
CA GLN A 850 14.99 -8.59 -17.02
C GLN A 850 14.10 -7.48 -17.59
N LEU A 851 13.06 -7.09 -16.84
CA LEU A 851 12.22 -5.93 -17.13
C LEU A 851 13.08 -4.66 -17.10
N PRO A 852 13.03 -3.78 -18.12
CA PRO A 852 13.83 -2.57 -18.13
C PRO A 852 13.35 -1.60 -17.03
N CYS A 853 14.22 -1.30 -16.08
CA CYS A 853 14.00 -0.24 -15.10
C CYS A 853 14.11 1.13 -15.78
N SER A 854 12.97 1.78 -16.02
CA SER A 854 12.74 3.23 -16.17
C SER A 854 13.41 4.05 -17.29
N THR A 855 14.36 3.55 -18.09
CA THR A 855 14.76 4.27 -19.32
C THR A 855 15.29 3.35 -20.42
N SER A 856 14.42 3.03 -21.37
CA SER A 856 14.75 2.37 -22.63
C SER A 856 15.67 3.22 -23.51
N GLN A 857 16.48 2.57 -24.36
CA GLN A 857 17.33 3.23 -25.35
C GLN A 857 16.50 4.05 -26.34
N LEU A 858 15.35 3.52 -26.75
CA LEU A 858 14.34 4.22 -27.54
C LEU A 858 13.98 5.58 -26.93
N ILE A 859 13.64 5.62 -25.64
CA ILE A 859 13.23 6.85 -24.97
C ILE A 859 14.41 7.82 -24.81
N ARG A 860 15.64 7.33 -24.61
CA ARG A 860 16.84 8.18 -24.63
C ARG A 860 17.03 8.84 -25.99
N GLN A 861 16.95 8.08 -27.09
CA GLN A 861 17.10 8.59 -28.45
C GLN A 861 16.00 9.62 -28.79
N LEU A 862 14.74 9.33 -28.47
CA LEU A 862 13.62 10.26 -28.68
C LEU A 862 13.79 11.56 -27.88
N LYS A 863 14.25 11.48 -26.63
CA LYS A 863 14.51 12.66 -25.79
C LYS A 863 15.65 13.52 -26.34
N MET A 864 16.71 12.91 -26.85
CA MET A 864 17.81 13.63 -27.51
C MET A 864 17.31 14.37 -28.75
N LEU A 865 16.54 13.69 -29.60
CA LEU A 865 15.96 14.31 -30.80
C LEU A 865 15.01 15.47 -30.46
N GLN A 866 14.18 15.32 -29.42
CA GLN A 866 13.30 16.38 -28.94
C GLN A 866 14.09 17.64 -28.52
N GLN A 867 15.25 17.47 -27.90
CA GLN A 867 16.12 18.58 -27.50
C GLN A 867 16.76 19.28 -28.71
N CYS A 868 17.01 18.54 -29.80
CA CYS A 868 17.70 19.06 -30.97
C CYS A 868 16.75 19.65 -32.03
N THR A 869 15.48 19.25 -32.08
CA THR A 869 14.50 19.73 -33.07
C THR A 869 13.22 20.25 -32.43
N THR A 870 13.19 21.53 -32.07
CA THR A 870 12.01 22.15 -31.41
C THR A 870 10.89 22.55 -32.37
N SER A 871 11.14 22.55 -33.69
CA SER A 871 10.21 23.09 -34.69
C SER A 871 9.49 22.05 -35.57
N ILE A 872 9.84 20.76 -35.46
CA ILE A 872 9.27 19.68 -36.28
C ILE A 872 8.80 18.54 -35.36
N PRO A 873 7.57 18.00 -35.53
CA PRO A 873 7.09 16.87 -34.75
C PRO A 873 7.91 15.60 -35.02
N ILE A 874 8.16 14.84 -33.96
CA ILE A 874 8.85 13.54 -34.02
C ILE A 874 7.81 12.43 -34.10
N VAL A 875 8.08 11.46 -34.96
CA VAL A 875 7.30 10.23 -35.14
C VAL A 875 8.23 9.04 -34.94
N CYS A 876 7.80 8.09 -34.14
CA CYS A 876 8.37 6.75 -34.16
C CYS A 876 7.72 6.02 -35.34
N GLY A 877 8.43 5.90 -36.46
CA GLY A 877 7.93 5.32 -37.71
C GLY A 877 8.04 3.79 -37.73
N GLU A 878 9.03 3.27 -37.02
CA GLU A 878 9.23 1.83 -36.84
C GLU A 878 10.00 1.62 -35.53
N CYS A 879 9.31 1.25 -34.45
CA CYS A 879 9.98 0.96 -33.19
C CYS A 879 9.50 -0.32 -32.54
N GLY A 880 10.40 -0.91 -31.76
CA GLY A 880 10.13 -2.13 -31.02
C GLY A 880 11.15 -2.37 -29.91
N PRO A 881 10.91 -3.37 -29.05
CA PRO A 881 11.84 -3.72 -27.98
C PRO A 881 13.13 -4.38 -28.50
N HIS A 882 13.09 -4.94 -29.71
CA HIS A 882 14.17 -5.72 -30.28
C HIS A 882 14.11 -5.65 -31.80
N ASN A 883 15.22 -5.29 -32.47
CA ASN A 883 15.28 -5.46 -33.92
C ASN A 883 15.22 -6.96 -34.25
N ASN A 884 14.69 -7.32 -35.43
CA ASN A 884 14.51 -8.72 -35.85
C ASN A 884 13.60 -9.58 -34.95
N GLY A 885 12.88 -8.97 -34.00
CA GLY A 885 11.81 -9.64 -33.27
C GLY A 885 12.18 -10.53 -32.11
N GLY A 886 13.44 -10.73 -31.69
CA GLY A 886 13.79 -11.35 -30.38
C GLY A 886 12.90 -12.52 -29.87
N LEU A 887 13.30 -13.77 -30.15
CA LEU A 887 12.56 -14.98 -29.75
C LEU A 887 12.27 -15.08 -28.23
N ASN A 888 11.04 -15.51 -27.87
CA ASN A 888 10.55 -15.70 -26.50
C ASN A 888 10.48 -14.43 -25.63
N VAL A 889 10.49 -13.27 -26.27
CA VAL A 889 10.52 -11.98 -25.61
C VAL A 889 9.39 -11.11 -26.15
N THR A 890 9.44 -10.80 -27.44
CA THR A 890 8.59 -9.76 -28.07
C THR A 890 7.14 -10.20 -28.33
N ASP A 891 6.85 -11.50 -28.24
CA ASP A 891 5.50 -12.10 -28.28
C ASP A 891 4.96 -12.43 -26.87
N THR A 892 5.67 -12.08 -25.82
CA THR A 892 5.35 -12.49 -24.44
C THR A 892 4.89 -11.32 -23.57
N ALA A 893 4.44 -11.63 -22.35
CA ALA A 893 3.97 -10.64 -21.39
C ALA A 893 5.00 -9.55 -21.18
N SER A 894 6.29 -9.87 -21.09
CA SER A 894 7.38 -8.91 -20.90
C SER A 894 7.38 -7.75 -21.90
N SER A 895 7.09 -8.03 -23.18
CA SER A 895 6.93 -7.01 -24.22
C SER A 895 5.77 -6.05 -23.93
N ALA A 896 4.69 -6.52 -23.29
CA ALA A 896 3.54 -5.69 -22.98
C ALA A 896 3.84 -4.69 -21.87
N TYR A 897 4.62 -5.09 -20.85
CA TYR A 897 5.11 -4.17 -19.81
C TYR A 897 6.00 -3.08 -20.43
N TRP A 898 6.87 -3.45 -21.37
CA TRP A 898 7.66 -2.49 -22.13
C TRP A 898 6.78 -1.57 -22.96
N PHE A 899 5.79 -2.10 -23.68
CA PHE A 899 5.02 -1.35 -24.66
C PHE A 899 4.12 -0.29 -24.01
N VAL A 900 3.52 -0.58 -22.84
CA VAL A 900 2.78 0.43 -22.06
C VAL A 900 3.69 1.61 -21.70
N SER A 901 4.90 1.33 -21.22
CA SER A 901 5.85 2.38 -20.84
C SER A 901 6.42 3.12 -22.05
N ALA A 902 6.76 2.42 -23.14
CA ALA A 902 7.23 3.05 -24.37
C ALA A 902 6.19 4.03 -24.94
N LEU A 903 4.92 3.64 -25.00
CA LEU A 903 3.83 4.53 -25.43
C LEU A 903 3.64 5.72 -24.47
N GLY A 904 3.66 5.49 -23.16
CA GLY A 904 3.47 6.53 -22.15
C GLY A 904 4.61 7.56 -22.11
N ASP A 905 5.86 7.09 -22.13
CA ASP A 905 7.04 7.95 -22.10
C ASP A 905 7.22 8.72 -23.41
N ALA A 906 6.99 8.07 -24.57
CA ALA A 906 7.04 8.77 -25.86
C ALA A 906 5.94 9.84 -25.96
N ALA A 907 4.74 9.57 -25.42
CA ALA A 907 3.66 10.56 -25.38
C ALA A 907 4.07 11.79 -24.54
N ARG A 908 4.67 11.57 -23.35
CA ARG A 908 5.20 12.66 -22.50
C ARG A 908 6.29 13.48 -23.17
N LEU A 909 7.09 12.89 -24.06
CA LEU A 909 8.07 13.61 -24.87
C LEU A 909 7.44 14.37 -26.05
N GLY A 910 6.14 14.21 -26.29
CA GLY A 910 5.43 14.87 -27.40
C GLY A 910 5.67 14.19 -28.75
N VAL A 911 6.00 12.90 -28.76
CA VAL A 911 6.02 12.10 -29.99
C VAL A 911 4.60 12.05 -30.56
N SER A 912 4.46 12.43 -31.82
CA SER A 912 3.15 12.60 -32.45
C SER A 912 2.47 11.27 -32.77
N HIS A 913 3.24 10.29 -33.25
CA HIS A 913 2.78 8.95 -33.64
C HIS A 913 3.82 7.90 -33.25
N PHE A 914 3.35 6.72 -32.86
CA PHE A 914 4.18 5.58 -32.47
C PHE A 914 3.74 4.34 -33.24
N ALA A 915 4.50 3.97 -34.27
CA ALA A 915 4.26 2.79 -35.08
C ALA A 915 5.09 1.60 -34.56
N ARG A 916 4.39 0.60 -34.02
CA ARG A 916 4.97 -0.65 -33.55
C ARG A 916 5.33 -1.56 -34.72
N GLN A 917 6.60 -1.95 -34.82
CA GLN A 917 7.02 -3.09 -35.63
C GLN A 917 6.60 -4.39 -34.92
N THR A 918 5.63 -5.18 -35.41
CA THR A 918 4.79 -5.02 -36.61
C THR A 918 3.35 -5.50 -36.31
N LEU A 919 2.39 -5.34 -37.23
CA LEU A 919 1.03 -5.90 -37.07
C LEU A 919 1.07 -7.43 -36.97
N ILE A 920 1.75 -8.07 -37.91
CA ILE A 920 1.88 -9.52 -38.05
C ILE A 920 3.23 -9.84 -38.70
N GLY A 921 3.91 -10.89 -38.25
CA GLY A 921 5.22 -11.30 -38.75
C GLY A 921 6.30 -11.29 -37.67
N SER A 922 7.25 -12.23 -37.77
CA SER A 922 8.24 -12.52 -36.74
C SER A 922 7.62 -12.70 -35.34
N HIS A 923 8.42 -12.64 -34.27
CA HIS A 923 7.93 -12.78 -32.90
C HIS A 923 7.38 -11.47 -32.31
N TYR A 924 7.70 -10.29 -32.88
CA TYR A 924 7.24 -9.00 -32.34
C TYR A 924 5.86 -8.55 -32.83
N GLY A 925 5.18 -9.37 -33.63
CA GLY A 925 3.87 -9.08 -34.21
C GLY A 925 2.82 -8.87 -33.13
N LEU A 926 1.93 -7.88 -33.31
CA LEU A 926 0.76 -7.73 -32.45
C LEU A 926 -0.13 -8.97 -32.51
N VAL A 927 -0.23 -9.60 -33.69
CA VAL A 927 -0.85 -10.91 -33.86
C VAL A 927 0.16 -11.96 -34.37
N ASP A 928 -0.07 -13.20 -33.97
CA ASP A 928 0.77 -14.36 -34.28
C ASP A 928 0.61 -14.76 -35.76
N ASN A 929 1.69 -15.16 -36.42
CA ASN A 929 1.70 -15.60 -37.82
C ASN A 929 1.96 -17.11 -37.98
N SER A 930 2.06 -17.87 -36.88
CA SER A 930 2.26 -19.31 -36.97
C SER A 930 1.04 -20.05 -37.53
N ASP A 931 1.27 -21.16 -38.22
CA ASP A 931 0.21 -21.98 -38.82
C ASP A 931 -0.92 -22.35 -37.84
N THR A 932 -0.59 -22.58 -36.56
CA THR A 932 -1.57 -22.97 -35.54
C THR A 932 -2.32 -21.80 -34.95
N ASP A 933 -1.65 -20.65 -34.82
CA ASP A 933 -2.18 -19.50 -34.09
C ASP A 933 -2.36 -18.25 -34.97
N TYR A 934 -2.39 -18.38 -36.30
CA TYR A 934 -2.51 -17.25 -37.24
C TYR A 934 -3.61 -16.24 -36.84
N GLY A 935 -3.23 -14.99 -36.66
CA GLY A 935 -4.10 -13.89 -36.24
C GLY A 935 -4.45 -13.90 -34.74
N ALA A 936 -3.93 -14.80 -33.92
CA ALA A 936 -4.13 -14.79 -32.47
C ALA A 936 -3.43 -13.58 -31.84
N PRO A 937 -4.05 -12.90 -30.86
CA PRO A 937 -3.44 -11.74 -30.24
C PRO A 937 -2.27 -12.15 -29.33
N ASN A 938 -1.13 -11.48 -29.49
CA ASN A 938 -0.05 -11.47 -28.51
C ASN A 938 -0.34 -10.44 -27.40
N PRO A 939 0.34 -10.49 -26.24
CA PRO A 939 0.07 -9.57 -25.13
C PRO A 939 0.05 -8.08 -25.52
N ASP A 940 0.94 -7.65 -26.43
CA ASP A 940 1.06 -6.27 -26.91
C ASP A 940 -0.16 -5.78 -27.69
N PHE A 941 -0.92 -6.68 -28.31
CA PHE A 941 -2.16 -6.34 -28.99
C PHE A 941 -3.15 -5.66 -28.04
N TRP A 942 -3.27 -6.20 -26.81
CA TRP A 942 -4.19 -5.63 -25.83
C TRP A 942 -3.76 -4.26 -25.34
N VAL A 943 -2.44 -4.03 -25.27
CA VAL A 943 -1.88 -2.71 -24.98
C VAL A 943 -2.23 -1.73 -26.10
N ALA A 944 -2.02 -2.10 -27.37
CA ALA A 944 -2.37 -1.25 -28.51
C ALA A 944 -3.86 -0.87 -28.52
N VAL A 945 -4.75 -1.87 -28.36
CA VAL A 945 -6.20 -1.67 -28.36
C VAL A 945 -6.65 -0.75 -27.21
N LEU A 946 -6.22 -1.02 -25.98
CA LEU A 946 -6.67 -0.25 -24.82
C LEU A 946 -6.06 1.14 -24.81
N PHE A 947 -4.80 1.31 -25.21
CA PHE A 947 -4.18 2.64 -25.28
C PHE A 947 -4.91 3.50 -26.33
N ALA A 948 -5.13 2.99 -27.54
CA ALA A 948 -5.83 3.72 -28.61
C ALA A 948 -7.28 4.09 -28.26
N ARG A 949 -7.97 3.22 -27.50
CA ARG A 949 -9.38 3.43 -27.12
C ARG A 949 -9.56 4.33 -25.90
N LEU A 950 -8.64 4.31 -24.95
CA LEU A 950 -8.82 4.97 -23.65
C LEU A 950 -7.99 6.24 -23.50
N MET A 951 -6.77 6.29 -24.05
CA MET A 951 -5.82 7.38 -23.86
C MET A 951 -5.94 8.38 -25.03
N GLY A 952 -6.53 9.55 -24.77
CA GLY A 952 -6.74 10.59 -25.79
C GLY A 952 -5.49 11.42 -26.10
N PRO A 953 -5.56 12.36 -27.05
CA PRO A 953 -4.39 13.08 -27.54
C PRO A 953 -3.78 14.07 -26.55
N GLN A 954 -4.54 14.53 -25.54
CA GLN A 954 -4.02 15.43 -24.51
C GLN A 954 -3.38 14.61 -23.39
N VAL A 955 -2.06 14.72 -23.27
CA VAL A 955 -1.27 14.08 -22.20
C VAL A 955 -1.39 14.90 -20.91
N LEU A 956 -1.41 14.22 -19.77
CA LEU A 956 -1.43 14.82 -18.45
C LEU A 956 -0.16 14.42 -17.68
N ASP A 957 0.51 15.40 -17.11
CA ASP A 957 1.61 15.17 -16.16
C ASP A 957 1.03 14.81 -14.80
N ILE A 958 1.57 13.77 -14.17
CA ILE A 958 1.12 13.26 -12.87
C ILE A 958 2.24 13.44 -11.86
N PHE A 959 1.91 14.01 -10.71
CA PHE A 959 2.83 14.18 -9.59
C PHE A 959 2.43 13.24 -8.45
N THR A 960 3.33 12.39 -8.01
CA THR A 960 3.09 11.38 -6.97
C THR A 960 3.99 11.56 -5.75
N SER A 961 3.60 10.97 -4.61
CA SER A 961 4.43 10.80 -3.43
C SER A 961 4.25 9.40 -2.84
N GLY A 962 5.30 8.88 -2.20
CA GLY A 962 5.39 7.49 -1.74
C GLY A 962 6.49 6.74 -2.50
N ASP A 963 6.73 5.48 -2.12
CA ASP A 963 7.66 4.61 -2.83
C ASP A 963 7.01 4.18 -4.16
N ASN A 964 7.58 4.63 -5.27
CA ASN A 964 7.09 4.37 -6.63
C ASN A 964 8.22 4.03 -7.61
N GLU A 965 9.42 3.66 -7.13
CA GLU A 965 10.60 3.47 -7.99
C GLU A 965 10.40 2.37 -9.05
N LYS A 966 9.58 1.36 -8.73
CA LYS A 966 9.24 0.25 -9.63
C LYS A 966 7.87 0.38 -10.27
N MET A 967 7.31 1.59 -10.31
CA MET A 967 6.00 1.84 -10.91
C MET A 967 6.08 2.94 -11.96
N SER A 968 5.51 2.66 -13.13
CA SER A 968 5.20 3.68 -14.13
C SER A 968 3.70 3.99 -14.11
N LEU A 969 3.36 5.28 -14.20
CA LEU A 969 1.99 5.77 -14.20
C LEU A 969 1.84 6.88 -15.22
N TYR A 970 0.84 6.80 -16.09
CA TYR A 970 0.57 7.73 -17.20
C TYR A 970 -0.91 8.12 -17.22
N ALA A 971 -1.20 9.37 -17.58
CA ALA A 971 -2.55 9.92 -17.60
C ALA A 971 -2.77 10.73 -18.88
N HIS A 972 -3.95 10.58 -19.47
CA HIS A 972 -4.39 11.36 -20.61
C HIS A 972 -5.84 11.79 -20.39
N CYS A 973 -6.26 12.88 -21.01
CA CYS A 973 -7.70 13.09 -21.20
C CYS A 973 -8.25 11.94 -22.06
N SER A 974 -9.41 11.41 -21.70
CA SER A 974 -9.85 10.15 -22.30
C SER A 974 -10.22 10.31 -23.77
N ALA A 975 -9.90 9.28 -24.55
CA ALA A 975 -10.36 9.15 -25.92
C ALA A 975 -11.87 8.93 -26.03
N LEU A 976 -12.51 8.29 -25.03
CA LEU A 976 -13.95 8.00 -25.03
C LEU A 976 -14.79 9.24 -24.72
N ASN A 977 -14.33 10.06 -23.79
CA ASN A 977 -14.94 11.33 -23.43
C ASN A 977 -13.82 12.34 -23.11
N SER A 978 -13.70 13.40 -23.90
CA SER A 978 -12.63 14.38 -23.73
C SER A 978 -12.71 15.11 -22.39
N SER A 979 -13.82 15.07 -21.65
CA SER A 979 -13.89 15.63 -20.30
C SER A 979 -13.40 14.69 -19.20
N SER A 980 -13.18 13.40 -19.49
CA SER A 980 -12.76 12.39 -18.50
C SER A 980 -11.26 12.07 -18.61
N ILE A 981 -10.78 11.19 -17.71
CA ILE A 981 -9.37 10.78 -17.63
C ILE A 981 -9.26 9.29 -17.97
N GLY A 982 -8.21 8.94 -18.71
CA GLY A 982 -7.68 7.59 -18.83
C GLY A 982 -6.33 7.50 -18.11
N LEU A 983 -6.12 6.42 -17.37
CA LEU A 983 -4.84 6.07 -16.74
C LEU A 983 -4.29 4.79 -17.35
N ALA A 984 -2.96 4.74 -17.49
CA ALA A 984 -2.21 3.52 -17.78
C ALA A 984 -1.10 3.35 -16.73
N PHE A 985 -0.80 2.13 -16.32
CA PHE A 985 0.24 1.87 -15.33
C PHE A 985 1.00 0.58 -15.61
N VAL A 986 2.19 0.49 -15.02
CA VAL A 986 3.01 -0.72 -14.94
C VAL A 986 3.59 -0.82 -13.53
N ASN A 987 3.41 -1.97 -12.88
CA ASN A 987 4.09 -2.34 -11.64
C ASN A 987 5.12 -3.44 -11.95
N TYR A 988 6.40 -3.07 -11.87
CA TYR A 988 7.54 -3.95 -12.12
C TYR A 988 7.95 -4.77 -10.89
N ASP A 989 7.40 -4.51 -9.70
CA ASP A 989 7.76 -5.26 -8.50
C ASP A 989 7.11 -6.64 -8.49
N GLU A 990 7.93 -7.69 -8.37
CA GLU A 990 7.48 -9.09 -8.37
C GLU A 990 6.76 -9.51 -7.07
N ASN A 991 6.94 -8.76 -5.99
CA ASN A 991 6.48 -9.14 -4.65
C ASN A 991 5.53 -8.12 -4.01
N LEU A 992 5.62 -6.85 -4.40
CA LEU A 992 4.85 -5.76 -3.80
C LEU A 992 3.71 -5.30 -4.72
N ALA A 993 2.49 -5.38 -4.21
CA ALA A 993 1.36 -4.67 -4.79
C ALA A 993 1.46 -3.17 -4.49
N VAL A 994 0.75 -2.35 -5.26
CA VAL A 994 0.65 -0.90 -5.03
C VAL A 994 -0.80 -0.54 -4.77
N ASP A 995 -1.05 0.20 -3.69
CA ASP A 995 -2.32 0.91 -3.51
C ASP A 995 -2.13 2.37 -3.94
N LEU A 996 -2.71 2.71 -5.09
CA LEU A 996 -2.67 4.05 -5.65
C LEU A 996 -3.85 4.87 -5.13
N ASP A 997 -3.56 5.89 -4.32
CA ASP A 997 -4.54 6.85 -3.82
C ASP A 997 -4.72 7.99 -4.82
N LEU A 998 -5.95 8.11 -5.31
CA LEU A 998 -6.41 9.07 -6.32
C LEU A 998 -7.31 10.15 -5.72
N SER A 999 -7.38 10.29 -4.40
CA SER A 999 -8.28 11.23 -3.72
C SER A 999 -8.17 12.68 -4.19
N ASN A 1000 -6.99 13.12 -4.64
CA ASN A 1000 -6.79 14.47 -5.20
C ASN A 1000 -7.12 14.58 -6.70
N LEU A 1001 -7.33 13.45 -7.38
CA LEU A 1001 -7.58 13.37 -8.82
C LEU A 1001 -9.07 13.20 -9.14
N ILE A 1002 -9.79 12.45 -8.30
CA ILE A 1002 -11.17 12.03 -8.53
C ILE A 1002 -12.03 12.20 -7.27
N GLU A 1003 -13.15 12.91 -7.39
CA GLU A 1003 -14.19 12.94 -6.35
C GLU A 1003 -15.10 11.71 -6.49
N GLY A 1004 -14.73 10.59 -5.85
CA GLY A 1004 -15.68 9.49 -5.58
C GLY A 1004 -16.37 8.81 -6.77
N HIS A 1005 -15.72 8.70 -7.93
CA HIS A 1005 -16.33 8.19 -9.17
C HIS A 1005 -16.23 6.66 -9.38
N ASN A 1006 -17.06 6.16 -10.31
CA ASN A 1006 -16.96 4.82 -10.88
C ASN A 1006 -15.72 4.68 -11.77
N LYS A 1007 -15.12 3.49 -11.77
CA LYS A 1007 -13.91 3.13 -12.52
C LYS A 1007 -14.16 1.88 -13.36
N GLU A 1008 -13.63 1.89 -14.57
CA GLU A 1008 -13.55 0.72 -15.45
C GLU A 1008 -12.09 0.29 -15.53
N GLU A 1009 -11.79 -0.91 -15.04
CA GLU A 1009 -10.41 -1.37 -14.83
C GLU A 1009 -10.09 -2.60 -15.70
N TRP A 1010 -8.96 -2.53 -16.41
CA TRP A 1010 -8.34 -3.65 -17.12
C TRP A 1010 -6.95 -3.89 -16.56
N ILE A 1011 -6.85 -4.74 -15.54
CA ILE A 1011 -5.59 -5.07 -14.88
C ILE A 1011 -5.08 -6.41 -15.40
N PHE A 1012 -3.92 -6.40 -16.01
CA PHE A 1012 -3.27 -7.57 -16.59
C PHE A 1012 -2.18 -8.10 -15.67
N THR A 1013 -2.19 -9.41 -15.46
CA THR A 1013 -1.17 -10.14 -14.70
C THR A 1013 -0.66 -11.32 -15.51
N THR A 1014 0.56 -11.78 -15.22
CA THR A 1014 1.14 -12.98 -15.84
C THR A 1014 1.72 -13.91 -14.79
N ARG A 1015 1.85 -15.21 -15.12
CA ARG A 1015 2.56 -16.19 -14.29
C ARG A 1015 4.07 -16.13 -14.51
N ALA A 1016 4.50 -15.69 -15.69
CA ALA A 1016 5.89 -15.55 -16.06
C ALA A 1016 6.03 -14.49 -17.15
N LEU A 1017 7.10 -13.71 -17.10
CA LEU A 1017 7.36 -12.66 -18.09
C LEU A 1017 7.55 -13.18 -19.51
N THR A 1018 8.06 -14.40 -19.66
CA THR A 1018 8.22 -15.11 -20.94
C THR A 1018 6.95 -15.83 -21.42
N SER A 1019 5.82 -15.66 -20.71
CA SER A 1019 4.55 -16.30 -21.08
C SER A 1019 3.80 -15.46 -22.11
N LYS A 1020 3.19 -16.10 -23.12
CA LYS A 1020 2.17 -15.48 -23.97
C LYS A 1020 0.78 -15.43 -23.29
N ASP A 1021 0.57 -16.27 -22.28
CA ASP A 1021 -0.67 -16.33 -21.53
C ASP A 1021 -0.70 -15.22 -20.48
N ILE A 1022 -1.72 -14.37 -20.57
CA ILE A 1022 -2.00 -13.29 -19.62
C ILE A 1022 -3.42 -13.41 -19.08
N PHE A 1023 -3.63 -12.81 -17.91
CA PHE A 1023 -4.92 -12.76 -17.24
C PHE A 1023 -5.34 -11.31 -17.13
N VAL A 1024 -6.60 -11.01 -17.42
CA VAL A 1024 -7.20 -9.70 -17.21
C VAL A 1024 -8.22 -9.80 -16.08
N ASN A 1025 -8.04 -9.02 -15.02
CA ASN A 1025 -8.86 -9.03 -13.82
C ASN A 1025 -9.05 -10.47 -13.26
N GLY A 1026 -7.97 -11.26 -13.27
CA GLY A 1026 -7.94 -12.65 -12.80
C GLY A 1026 -8.50 -13.70 -13.79
N LYS A 1027 -9.00 -13.30 -14.97
CA LYS A 1027 -9.53 -14.23 -15.98
C LYS A 1027 -8.53 -14.43 -17.12
N PRO A 1028 -8.25 -15.69 -17.52
CA PRO A 1028 -7.34 -15.95 -18.63
C PRO A 1028 -7.90 -15.43 -19.96
N ILE A 1029 -7.04 -14.89 -20.82
CA ILE A 1029 -7.42 -14.51 -22.18
C ILE A 1029 -7.15 -15.69 -23.12
N HIS A 1030 -8.20 -16.17 -23.80
CA HIS A 1030 -8.09 -17.28 -24.75
C HIS A 1030 -7.58 -16.78 -26.11
N ARG A 1031 -6.30 -17.07 -26.42
CA ARG A 1031 -5.65 -16.68 -27.69
C ARG A 1031 -6.26 -17.35 -28.93
N GLN A 1032 -6.82 -18.55 -28.78
CA GLN A 1032 -7.35 -19.37 -29.88
C GLN A 1032 -8.85 -19.19 -30.14
N ALA A 1033 -9.47 -18.14 -29.59
CA ALA A 1033 -10.87 -17.85 -29.88
C ALA A 1033 -11.04 -17.54 -31.39
N PRO A 1034 -12.11 -18.04 -32.04
CA PRO A 1034 -12.36 -17.78 -33.46
C PRO A 1034 -12.67 -16.30 -33.75
N GLU A 1035 -13.17 -15.57 -32.75
CA GLU A 1035 -13.45 -14.13 -32.80
C GLU A 1035 -12.76 -13.46 -31.59
N ILE A 1036 -12.09 -12.34 -31.84
CA ILE A 1036 -11.37 -11.58 -30.81
C ILE A 1036 -12.28 -10.44 -30.34
N THR A 1037 -12.56 -10.40 -29.04
CA THR A 1037 -13.41 -9.36 -28.43
C THR A 1037 -12.66 -8.64 -27.31
N LEU A 1038 -13.03 -7.39 -27.05
CA LEU A 1038 -12.45 -6.61 -25.96
C LEU A 1038 -12.78 -7.28 -24.62
N PRO A 1039 -11.81 -7.50 -23.72
CA PRO A 1039 -12.08 -8.05 -22.41
C PRO A 1039 -13.01 -7.14 -21.59
N VAL A 1040 -13.87 -7.76 -20.79
CA VAL A 1040 -14.82 -7.04 -19.93
C VAL A 1040 -14.04 -6.36 -18.79
N PRO A 1041 -14.21 -5.04 -18.57
CA PRO A 1041 -13.59 -4.36 -17.43
C PRO A 1041 -14.16 -4.84 -16.11
N ARG A 1042 -13.36 -4.73 -15.04
CA ARG A 1042 -13.87 -4.75 -13.67
C ARG A 1042 -14.43 -3.37 -13.36
N LEU A 1043 -15.68 -3.33 -12.92
CA LEU A 1043 -16.31 -2.10 -12.45
C LEU A 1043 -16.05 -1.96 -10.94
N SER A 1044 -15.59 -0.80 -10.52
CA SER A 1044 -15.36 -0.50 -9.11
C SER A 1044 -15.68 0.97 -8.80
N SER A 1045 -15.68 1.36 -7.53
CA SER A 1045 -15.89 2.75 -7.10
C SER A 1045 -14.86 3.17 -6.05
N GLY A 1046 -14.77 4.48 -5.80
CA GLY A 1046 -13.92 5.05 -4.75
C GLY A 1046 -12.55 5.52 -5.22
N VAL A 1047 -11.78 6.09 -4.29
CA VAL A 1047 -10.56 6.86 -4.59
C VAL A 1047 -9.27 6.04 -4.58
N SER A 1048 -9.31 4.74 -4.28
CA SER A 1048 -8.13 3.88 -4.27
C SER A 1048 -8.14 2.92 -5.44
N LEU A 1049 -6.99 2.65 -6.05
CA LEU A 1049 -6.80 1.61 -7.07
C LEU A 1049 -5.77 0.60 -6.57
N HIS A 1050 -6.17 -0.67 -6.48
CA HIS A 1050 -5.27 -1.76 -6.11
C HIS A 1050 -4.58 -2.33 -7.35
N ILE A 1051 -3.26 -2.27 -7.38
CA ILE A 1051 -2.40 -2.69 -8.49
C ILE A 1051 -1.56 -3.88 -8.00
N PRO A 1052 -1.82 -5.11 -8.48
CA PRO A 1052 -1.07 -6.29 -8.07
C PRO A 1052 0.44 -6.18 -8.35
N ALA A 1053 1.24 -6.96 -7.63
CA ALA A 1053 2.63 -7.23 -8.01
C ALA A 1053 2.68 -7.78 -9.44
N LEU A 1054 3.74 -7.44 -10.18
CA LEU A 1054 3.99 -7.84 -11.56
C LEU A 1054 2.71 -7.73 -12.41
N SER A 1055 2.29 -6.48 -12.64
CA SER A 1055 1.07 -6.18 -13.39
C SER A 1055 1.22 -4.94 -14.26
N PHE A 1056 0.37 -4.82 -15.29
CA PHE A 1056 0.15 -3.57 -16.03
C PHE A 1056 -1.34 -3.39 -16.24
N GLY A 1057 -1.79 -2.20 -16.59
CA GLY A 1057 -3.22 -2.02 -16.83
C GLY A 1057 -3.65 -0.64 -17.23
N PHE A 1058 -4.95 -0.54 -17.47
CA PHE A 1058 -5.64 0.66 -17.89
C PHE A 1058 -6.87 0.89 -17.01
N VAL A 1059 -7.13 2.16 -16.69
CA VAL A 1059 -8.31 2.58 -15.95
C VAL A 1059 -8.98 3.75 -16.63
N HIS A 1060 -10.28 3.67 -16.84
CA HIS A 1060 -11.09 4.76 -17.37
C HIS A 1060 -12.07 5.27 -16.29
N PHE A 1061 -12.23 6.59 -16.23
CA PHE A 1061 -13.08 7.28 -15.28
C PHE A 1061 -14.30 7.90 -15.98
N PRO A 1062 -15.34 7.11 -16.31
CA PRO A 1062 -16.42 7.55 -17.21
C PRO A 1062 -17.23 8.76 -16.72
N THR A 1063 -17.23 9.03 -15.42
CA THR A 1063 -18.11 10.03 -14.78
C THR A 1063 -17.38 11.27 -14.28
N THR A 1064 -16.06 11.33 -14.43
CA THR A 1064 -15.28 12.48 -13.97
C THR A 1064 -15.27 13.56 -15.03
N VAL A 1065 -15.70 14.78 -14.68
CA VAL A 1065 -15.49 15.98 -15.50
C VAL A 1065 -14.25 16.67 -14.95
N ASN A 1066 -13.12 16.50 -15.60
CA ASN A 1066 -11.90 17.19 -15.24
C ASN A 1066 -11.84 18.54 -15.97
N ALA A 1067 -11.65 19.63 -15.21
CA ALA A 1067 -11.58 20.97 -15.76
C ALA A 1067 -10.42 21.16 -16.76
N LEU A 1068 -9.30 20.46 -16.59
CA LEU A 1068 -8.16 20.51 -17.52
C LEU A 1068 -8.49 19.85 -18.85
N CYS A 1069 -9.27 18.77 -18.82
CA CYS A 1069 -9.65 18.03 -20.02
C CYS A 1069 -10.87 18.63 -20.75
N SER A 1070 -11.67 19.43 -20.05
CA SER A 1070 -12.84 20.11 -20.61
C SER A 1070 -12.50 21.44 -21.32
N ALA A 1071 -11.28 21.95 -21.14
CA ALA A 1071 -10.78 23.21 -21.71
C ALA A 1071 -9.99 22.96 -23.00
#